data_AF-A0A1I6P6E4-F1
#
_entry.id   AF-A0A1I6P6E4-F1
#
_cell.length_a   1.000
_cell.length_b   1.000
_cell.length_c   1.000
_cell.angle_alpha   90.00
_cell.angle_beta   90.00
_cell.angle_gamma   90.00
#
_symmetry.space_group_name_H-M   'P 1'
#
loop_
_entity.id
_entity.type
_entity.pdbx_description
1 polymer ?
#
loop_
_entity_poly.entity_id
_entity_poly.type
_entity_poly.pdbx_seq_one_letter_code
_entity_poly.pdbx_strand_id
1 'polypeptide(L)'
;MIANNNFHYQSELMLNNNLMVDKGLLWLYYNNARKVHYTLSPHYHPYTDELIETLNRDGLPALLDAKYHKSLERTLTDWYIPGAYAMSPFPKENIDVTDDGPYAVYNWELFFHAPLTVAVHLSKNQRFAEAQKWFHFIFDPTCTDSSVDAPQRFWKFLRFREETKAEFIQEMLTELAKNEDNELKQRMEKSIQAWRDKPFQPHVIARTRYLAYQLNVVMKYLDNLIAWGDNLFRQDTIETLNEATQIYVLAAAVLGPKPQKIPPRGKRIPKTYKQLKDTGIDAFGNALIEIENDFPFNTNPTSTTKATEGGTSALFGIGRSLYFCIPQNDQLLAYWDTVADRLFKIRHCMNIEGVVRQLPLFDPPIDPGMLVKAVAAGIDIGSIVNNINQSISAVRGPLLLQKAMEICAEVKSLGNALLSALEKKDAEHIALMRQQHELNISKLVQDIKFLQWKESEAATESLLKSRAVAFERYRHYKKILGVSDSDIDKLKTIDLARNELNEENFDEVYAQFIGEYAGELSQEDYRKETSVGGLMEFAGNMVTGILGGELGKTLPLNKNENAELNIFLPSYDTFSALSSVLKLISPIVGLIPQFDVHGTPLGVGGAAEFGGKQLKAAADGGSEIAQKIATAFLTSAERASKMAGYYRRAEDYVFQANSATAELVQYGRQIISSLIREQITKKEYENHIRQIEQSEEMNAFLQDKFTNEELYSWMQGEISRIYFSCYQFAYDIAKKSEQTMKYELMRPEFTDTDFIQFGYWDSARKGLLSGESLYLDLKRLEMAYHENNKREYEITKHISIQRLDPMALLKLKATGTCEIVIPEWIYDLDSPGQFMRRIKTVAVSIPCITGPYTTVHAKLTLLQSSIRISSLKGDDYQRSGSEDNRFRDYNGAIQSIVTSSAQNDSGLFETNLRDERYLPFEGAGAISRWKIELPNDIPQFDFESIADVVLHFRYTCREAGHLAKDATTWIKEEVLADPENGLLQLFSINSEFAGEWNLFKTATNNNERRLVLSINKNHFPYWTKTLGLDDQITATFCSMDLKKKKLTVAAENVDLVGDVDSGWSLTIDSTNAVPFNFLNKMRTENKTVYMLLNYNANL
;
A
#
# COMPACT_ATOMS: atom_id res chain seq x y z
N MET A 1 45.40 -60.19 -71.28
CA MET A 1 45.71 -60.16 -69.83
C MET A 1 44.83 -61.19 -69.16
N ILE A 2 45.47 -62.21 -68.62
CA ILE A 2 44.87 -63.36 -67.95
C ILE A 2 44.41 -62.92 -66.56
N ALA A 3 43.24 -63.39 -66.14
CA ALA A 3 42.68 -63.19 -64.81
C ALA A 3 43.67 -63.69 -63.75
N ASN A 4 44.06 -62.81 -62.82
CA ASN A 4 44.74 -63.22 -61.60
C ASN A 4 43.72 -63.23 -60.45
N ASN A 5 43.40 -64.47 -60.08
CA ASN A 5 42.57 -64.91 -58.98
C ASN A 5 42.90 -64.23 -57.64
N ASN A 6 41.85 -63.80 -56.96
CA ASN A 6 41.81 -63.58 -55.52
C ASN A 6 41.90 -64.92 -54.79
N PHE A 7 43.12 -65.36 -54.48
CA PHE A 7 43.38 -66.27 -53.37
C PHE A 7 44.58 -65.70 -52.63
N HIS A 8 44.36 -65.17 -51.42
CA HIS A 8 45.46 -64.86 -50.50
C HIS A 8 46.03 -66.19 -49.99
N TYR A 9 47.07 -66.66 -50.68
CA TYR A 9 47.93 -67.72 -50.18
C TYR A 9 48.88 -67.13 -49.13
N GLN A 10 48.76 -67.56 -47.87
CA GLN A 10 49.91 -67.63 -46.99
C GLN A 10 50.64 -68.93 -47.33
N SER A 11 51.73 -68.86 -48.10
CA SER A 11 52.65 -69.98 -48.25
C SER A 11 53.93 -69.67 -47.51
N GLU A 12 54.11 -70.28 -46.34
CA GLU A 12 55.44 -70.44 -45.76
C GLU A 12 56.23 -71.42 -46.65
N LEU A 13 57.29 -70.91 -47.28
CA LEU A 13 58.19 -71.69 -48.10
C LEU A 13 59.32 -72.20 -47.18
N MET A 14 59.12 -73.37 -46.57
CA MET A 14 60.16 -74.02 -45.76
C MET A 14 61.19 -74.68 -46.68
N LEU A 15 62.38 -74.08 -46.78
CA LEU A 15 63.56 -74.68 -47.42
C LEU A 15 64.16 -75.72 -46.46
N ASN A 16 63.86 -77.01 -46.67
CA ASN A 16 64.56 -78.09 -45.98
C ASN A 16 65.85 -78.46 -46.74
N ASN A 17 67.00 -78.03 -46.22
CA ASN A 17 68.32 -78.46 -46.72
C ASN A 17 68.70 -79.81 -46.09
N ASN A 18 68.62 -80.91 -46.85
CA ASN A 18 69.21 -82.19 -46.45
C ASN A 18 70.57 -82.38 -47.13
N LEU A 19 71.65 -82.31 -46.35
CA LEU A 19 73.01 -82.68 -46.76
C LEU A 19 73.21 -84.18 -46.52
N MET A 20 73.39 -84.97 -47.57
CA MET A 20 73.91 -86.34 -47.46
C MET A 20 75.30 -86.42 -48.09
N VAL A 21 76.25 -87.02 -47.36
CA VAL A 21 77.64 -87.21 -47.78
C VAL A 21 77.89 -88.71 -47.90
N ASP A 22 78.18 -89.18 -49.12
CA ASP A 22 78.92 -90.42 -49.35
C ASP A 22 80.02 -90.19 -50.40
N LYS A 23 81.12 -90.92 -50.26
CA LYS A 23 82.46 -90.65 -50.83
C LYS A 23 82.43 -90.31 -52.33
N GLY A 24 82.70 -89.05 -52.67
CA GLY A 24 83.33 -88.66 -53.94
C GLY A 24 82.69 -87.54 -54.76
N LEU A 25 81.44 -87.14 -54.52
CA LEU A 25 80.79 -86.03 -55.25
C LEU A 25 79.65 -85.41 -54.43
N LEU A 26 79.60 -84.06 -54.39
CA LEU A 26 78.63 -83.28 -53.62
C LEU A 26 77.48 -82.84 -54.56
N TRP A 27 76.26 -83.33 -54.31
CA TRP A 27 75.04 -82.90 -55.00
C TRP A 27 74.05 -82.30 -53.99
N LEU A 28 73.57 -81.08 -54.25
CA LEU A 28 72.49 -80.43 -53.50
C LEU A 28 71.15 -80.71 -54.21
N TYR A 29 70.26 -81.46 -53.57
CA TYR A 29 68.88 -81.67 -54.01
C TYR A 29 67.95 -80.67 -53.30
N TYR A 30 67.32 -79.78 -54.07
CA TYR A 30 66.22 -78.92 -53.57
C TYR A 30 64.89 -79.63 -53.80
N ASN A 31 64.18 -79.96 -52.71
CA ASN A 31 62.83 -80.52 -52.79
C ASN A 31 61.84 -79.51 -52.19
N ASN A 32 61.21 -78.71 -53.05
CA ASN A 32 60.24 -77.69 -52.64
C ASN A 32 58.86 -78.33 -52.43
N ALA A 33 58.55 -78.73 -51.19
CA ALA A 33 57.20 -79.14 -50.81
C ALA A 33 56.41 -77.94 -50.25
N ARG A 34 55.39 -77.47 -50.99
CA ARG A 34 54.50 -76.39 -50.55
C ARG A 34 53.38 -77.00 -49.69
N LYS A 35 53.31 -76.65 -48.40
CA LYS A 35 52.11 -76.91 -47.59
C LYS A 35 51.09 -75.81 -47.90
N VAL A 36 49.87 -76.22 -48.24
CA VAL A 36 48.74 -75.32 -48.49
C VAL A 36 47.68 -75.62 -47.44
N HIS A 37 47.27 -74.58 -46.72
CA HIS A 37 46.16 -74.63 -45.78
C HIS A 37 45.00 -73.80 -46.36
N TYR A 38 43.78 -74.29 -46.21
CA TYR A 38 42.58 -73.64 -46.72
C TYR A 38 41.74 -73.09 -45.55
N THR A 39 41.39 -71.82 -45.63
CA THR A 39 40.33 -71.21 -44.82
C THR A 39 39.01 -71.36 -45.58
N LEU A 40 37.98 -71.86 -44.92
CA LEU A 40 36.65 -72.04 -45.52
C LEU A 40 35.68 -71.00 -44.94
N SER A 41 34.82 -70.46 -45.80
CA SER A 41 33.79 -69.48 -45.43
C SER A 41 32.46 -69.83 -46.12
N PRO A 42 31.32 -69.79 -45.40
CA PRO A 42 30.01 -70.01 -46.00
C PRO A 42 29.65 -68.86 -46.96
N HIS A 43 29.12 -69.17 -48.14
CA HIS A 43 28.71 -68.19 -49.17
C HIS A 43 27.19 -68.24 -49.45
N TYR A 44 26.40 -68.53 -48.42
CA TYR A 44 24.93 -68.48 -48.43
C TYR A 44 24.45 -68.01 -47.05
N HIS A 45 23.24 -67.46 -46.97
CA HIS A 45 22.63 -67.08 -45.70
C HIS A 45 21.91 -68.30 -45.09
N PRO A 46 22.35 -68.84 -43.93
CA PRO A 46 21.85 -70.12 -43.40
C PRO A 46 20.45 -70.06 -42.78
N TYR A 47 19.95 -68.86 -42.41
CA TYR A 47 18.74 -68.71 -41.60
C TYR A 47 17.62 -67.88 -42.24
N THR A 48 17.57 -67.78 -43.57
CA THR A 48 16.61 -66.89 -44.25
C THR A 48 15.16 -67.29 -43.94
N ASP A 49 14.87 -68.59 -43.95
CA ASP A 49 13.52 -69.10 -43.68
C ASP A 49 13.13 -68.89 -42.21
N GLU A 50 14.05 -69.12 -41.27
CA GLU A 50 13.83 -68.89 -39.83
C GLU A 50 13.63 -67.39 -39.52
N LEU A 51 14.32 -66.49 -40.21
CA LEU A 51 14.11 -65.05 -40.10
C LEU A 51 12.72 -64.64 -40.62
N ILE A 52 12.30 -65.16 -41.78
CA ILE A 52 10.97 -64.90 -42.34
C ILE A 52 9.86 -65.46 -41.45
N GLU A 53 10.02 -66.69 -40.95
CA GLU A 53 9.07 -67.32 -40.04
C GLU A 53 8.92 -66.50 -38.75
N THR A 54 10.03 -66.09 -38.15
CA THR A 54 10.01 -65.29 -36.91
C THR A 54 9.36 -63.93 -37.13
N LEU A 55 9.65 -63.26 -38.25
CA LEU A 55 8.98 -62.01 -38.60
C LEU A 55 7.47 -62.18 -38.75
N ASN A 56 7.02 -63.25 -39.41
CA ASN A 56 5.61 -63.50 -39.66
C ASN A 56 4.86 -63.95 -38.40
N ARG A 57 5.51 -64.71 -37.51
CA ARG A 57 4.88 -65.27 -36.30
C ARG A 57 4.93 -64.30 -35.11
N ASP A 58 6.13 -63.77 -34.82
CA ASP A 58 6.42 -63.06 -33.57
C ASP A 58 6.68 -61.55 -33.80
N GLY A 59 6.73 -61.11 -35.06
CA GLY A 59 6.80 -59.71 -35.46
C GLY A 59 8.20 -59.10 -35.46
N LEU A 60 8.26 -57.80 -35.77
CA LEU A 60 9.51 -57.05 -35.90
C LEU A 60 10.39 -57.05 -34.62
N PRO A 61 9.85 -56.91 -33.39
CA PRO A 61 10.69 -56.94 -32.18
C PRO A 61 11.43 -58.27 -31.99
N ALA A 62 10.82 -59.39 -32.34
CA ALA A 62 11.45 -60.71 -32.26
C ALA A 62 12.51 -60.88 -33.36
N LEU A 63 12.23 -60.42 -34.59
CA LEU A 63 13.19 -60.42 -35.69
C LEU A 63 14.46 -59.63 -35.35
N LEU A 64 14.34 -58.50 -34.65
CA LEU A 64 15.46 -57.60 -34.34
C LEU A 64 16.13 -57.90 -32.98
N ASP A 65 15.78 -58.98 -32.29
CA ASP A 65 16.40 -59.32 -31.00
C ASP A 65 17.74 -60.05 -31.17
N ALA A 66 18.84 -59.43 -30.70
CA ALA A 66 20.15 -60.07 -30.72
C ALA A 66 20.23 -61.38 -29.90
N LYS A 67 19.36 -61.63 -28.90
CA LYS A 67 19.32 -62.94 -28.24
C LYS A 67 18.87 -64.03 -29.19
N TYR A 68 17.85 -63.74 -30.01
CA TYR A 68 17.39 -64.64 -31.05
C TYR A 68 18.47 -64.86 -32.11
N HIS A 69 19.11 -63.80 -32.62
CA HIS A 69 20.20 -63.93 -33.59
C HIS A 69 21.33 -64.83 -33.10
N LYS A 70 21.72 -64.69 -31.82
CA LYS A 70 22.75 -65.53 -31.22
C LYS A 70 22.32 -66.98 -31.02
N SER A 71 21.04 -67.22 -30.71
CA SER A 71 20.50 -68.58 -30.56
C SER A 71 20.52 -69.41 -31.85
N LEU A 72 20.66 -68.75 -33.02
CA LEU A 72 20.73 -69.42 -34.30
C LEU A 72 22.11 -70.04 -34.58
N GLU A 73 23.17 -69.70 -33.83
CA GLU A 73 24.54 -70.18 -34.09
C GLU A 73 24.65 -71.73 -34.06
N ARG A 74 25.13 -72.33 -35.15
CA ARG A 74 25.36 -73.78 -35.29
C ARG A 74 26.79 -74.09 -35.75
N THR A 75 27.36 -75.19 -35.29
CA THR A 75 28.68 -75.64 -35.74
C THR A 75 28.59 -76.36 -37.08
N LEU A 76 29.36 -75.93 -38.08
CA LEU A 76 29.35 -76.56 -39.42
C LEU A 76 29.86 -78.01 -39.38
N THR A 77 30.56 -78.39 -38.30
CA THR A 77 31.00 -79.76 -38.03
C THR A 77 29.86 -80.75 -37.79
N ASP A 78 28.63 -80.27 -37.56
CA ASP A 78 27.46 -81.12 -37.33
C ASP A 78 27.08 -81.91 -38.59
N TRP A 79 27.48 -81.42 -39.77
CA TRP A 79 27.14 -82.02 -41.05
C TRP A 79 28.26 -81.93 -42.12
N TYR A 80 29.41 -81.32 -41.80
CA TYR A 80 30.62 -81.34 -42.64
C TYR A 80 31.88 -81.73 -41.85
N ILE A 81 32.65 -82.70 -42.35
CA ILE A 81 33.89 -83.14 -41.71
C ILE A 81 35.09 -82.43 -42.38
N PRO A 82 35.87 -81.58 -41.65
CA PRO A 82 37.01 -80.89 -42.22
C PRO A 82 38.12 -81.83 -42.68
N GLY A 83 38.61 -81.63 -43.90
CA GLY A 83 39.79 -82.35 -44.41
C GLY A 83 41.09 -81.91 -43.72
N ALA A 84 42.14 -82.72 -43.84
CA ALA A 84 43.44 -82.53 -43.15
C ALA A 84 44.19 -81.21 -43.44
N TYR A 85 43.71 -80.42 -44.41
CA TYR A 85 44.30 -79.14 -44.81
C TYR A 85 43.45 -77.92 -44.40
N ALA A 86 42.30 -78.12 -43.74
CA ALA A 86 41.46 -77.03 -43.24
C ALA A 86 42.04 -76.43 -41.95
N MET A 87 42.09 -75.09 -41.86
CA MET A 87 42.55 -74.42 -40.64
C MET A 87 41.48 -74.39 -39.55
N SER A 88 41.93 -74.47 -38.29
CA SER A 88 41.11 -74.25 -37.09
C SER A 88 41.20 -72.77 -36.66
N PRO A 89 40.10 -72.14 -36.22
CA PRO A 89 38.77 -72.71 -36.02
C PRO A 89 37.99 -72.88 -37.34
N PHE A 90 37.20 -73.95 -37.42
CA PHE A 90 36.30 -74.22 -38.53
C PHE A 90 35.12 -73.22 -38.53
N PRO A 91 34.64 -72.74 -39.69
CA PRO A 91 33.53 -71.78 -39.72
C PRO A 91 32.28 -72.33 -39.05
N LYS A 92 31.49 -71.43 -38.46
CA LYS A 92 30.17 -71.71 -37.89
C LYS A 92 29.10 -71.11 -38.80
N GLU A 93 27.91 -71.67 -38.78
CA GLU A 93 26.74 -70.98 -39.32
C GLU A 93 26.23 -70.01 -38.26
N ASN A 94 26.24 -68.73 -38.59
CA ASN A 94 25.74 -67.64 -37.73
C ASN A 94 25.18 -66.51 -38.61
N ILE A 95 24.54 -65.52 -37.98
CA ILE A 95 24.22 -64.27 -38.67
C ILE A 95 25.54 -63.51 -38.88
N ASP A 96 26.12 -63.66 -40.08
CA ASP A 96 27.38 -63.01 -40.43
C ASP A 96 27.20 -61.48 -40.48
N VAL A 97 27.95 -60.80 -39.62
CA VAL A 97 28.05 -59.33 -39.53
C VAL A 97 29.51 -58.88 -39.62
N THR A 98 30.40 -59.73 -40.12
CA THR A 98 31.83 -59.44 -40.29
C THR A 98 32.10 -58.48 -41.46
N ASP A 99 33.28 -57.89 -41.48
CA ASP A 99 33.63 -56.80 -42.42
C ASP A 99 33.78 -57.30 -43.87
N ASP A 100 34.25 -58.53 -44.06
CA ASP A 100 34.51 -59.17 -45.36
C ASP A 100 33.52 -60.31 -45.68
N GLY A 101 32.45 -60.45 -44.88
CA GLY A 101 31.43 -61.48 -45.04
C GLY A 101 30.64 -61.34 -46.36
N PRO A 102 30.45 -62.42 -47.14
CA PRO A 102 29.87 -62.32 -48.49
C PRO A 102 28.41 -61.81 -48.51
N TYR A 103 27.65 -62.07 -47.44
CA TYR A 103 26.27 -61.59 -47.28
C TYR A 103 26.09 -60.66 -46.08
N ALA A 104 27.16 -60.31 -45.37
CA ALA A 104 27.10 -59.47 -44.17
C ALA A 104 26.50 -58.09 -44.45
N VAL A 105 26.71 -57.52 -45.64
CA VAL A 105 26.15 -56.22 -46.03
C VAL A 105 24.63 -56.17 -45.89
N TYR A 106 23.93 -57.25 -46.25
CA TYR A 106 22.47 -57.33 -46.13
C TYR A 106 22.00 -57.40 -44.68
N ASN A 107 22.75 -58.09 -43.82
CA ASN A 107 22.48 -58.14 -42.38
C ASN A 107 22.73 -56.78 -41.72
N TRP A 108 23.78 -56.07 -42.11
CA TRP A 108 24.03 -54.68 -41.70
C TRP A 108 22.93 -53.73 -42.17
N GLU A 109 22.42 -53.92 -43.40
CA GLU A 109 21.31 -53.12 -43.91
C GLU A 109 20.02 -53.37 -43.12
N LEU A 110 19.63 -54.64 -42.98
CA LEU A 110 18.38 -55.06 -42.36
C LEU A 110 18.33 -54.76 -40.86
N PHE A 111 19.39 -55.10 -40.11
CA PHE A 111 19.38 -55.04 -38.65
C PHE A 111 19.91 -53.72 -38.08
N PHE A 112 20.60 -52.89 -38.88
CA PHE A 112 21.20 -51.63 -38.41
C PHE A 112 20.81 -50.40 -39.25
N HIS A 113 21.07 -50.39 -40.56
CA HIS A 113 20.83 -49.18 -41.36
C HIS A 113 19.35 -48.85 -41.57
N ALA A 114 18.51 -49.86 -41.81
CA ALA A 114 17.08 -49.67 -42.01
C ALA A 114 16.39 -49.14 -40.73
N PRO A 115 16.56 -49.75 -39.53
CA PRO A 115 15.95 -49.22 -38.31
C PRO A 115 16.45 -47.80 -37.97
N LEU A 116 17.74 -47.52 -38.17
CA LEU A 116 18.31 -46.18 -37.94
C LEU A 116 17.70 -45.13 -38.87
N THR A 117 17.56 -45.45 -40.16
CA THR A 117 17.01 -44.53 -41.15
C THR A 117 15.54 -44.23 -40.87
N VAL A 118 14.76 -45.26 -40.51
CA VAL A 118 13.35 -45.10 -40.12
C VAL A 118 13.23 -44.22 -38.88
N ALA A 119 14.04 -44.46 -37.85
CA ALA A 119 14.06 -43.64 -36.63
C ALA A 119 14.36 -42.15 -36.93
N VAL A 120 15.39 -41.89 -37.75
CA VAL A 120 15.77 -40.52 -38.13
C VAL A 120 14.67 -39.85 -38.96
N HIS A 121 14.04 -40.58 -39.88
CA HIS A 121 12.95 -40.03 -40.70
C HIS A 121 11.70 -39.71 -39.86
N LEU A 122 11.34 -40.58 -38.90
CA LEU A 122 10.26 -40.31 -37.95
C LEU A 122 10.56 -39.09 -37.07
N SER A 123 11.80 -38.95 -36.61
CA SER A 123 12.24 -37.79 -35.82
C SER A 123 12.16 -36.48 -36.61
N LYS A 124 12.60 -36.47 -37.89
CA LYS A 124 12.46 -35.31 -38.78
C LYS A 124 11.01 -34.92 -39.01
N ASN A 125 10.10 -35.88 -39.04
CA ASN A 125 8.65 -35.67 -39.14
C ASN A 125 7.98 -35.45 -37.77
N GLN A 126 8.75 -35.17 -36.71
CA GLN A 126 8.28 -34.86 -35.36
C GLN A 126 7.48 -35.98 -34.67
N ARG A 127 7.62 -37.23 -35.11
CA ARG A 127 7.03 -38.43 -34.47
C ARG A 127 8.01 -39.01 -33.45
N PHE A 128 8.33 -38.23 -32.42
CA PHE A 128 9.46 -38.47 -31.53
C PHE A 128 9.37 -39.76 -30.70
N ALA A 129 8.19 -40.08 -30.16
CA ALA A 129 7.98 -41.30 -29.38
C ALA A 129 8.10 -42.57 -30.23
N GLU A 130 7.64 -42.52 -31.48
CA GLU A 130 7.80 -43.64 -32.42
C GLU A 130 9.26 -43.77 -32.89
N ALA A 131 9.91 -42.66 -33.19
CA ALA A 131 11.34 -42.64 -33.50
C ALA A 131 12.16 -43.28 -32.37
N GLN A 132 11.83 -42.98 -31.11
CA GLN A 132 12.48 -43.58 -29.94
C GLN A 132 12.36 -45.10 -29.91
N LYS A 133 11.17 -45.66 -30.20
CA LYS A 133 10.97 -47.12 -30.30
C LYS A 133 11.87 -47.76 -31.36
N TRP A 134 12.03 -47.08 -32.50
CA TRP A 134 12.91 -47.55 -33.57
C TRP A 134 14.39 -47.46 -33.20
N PHE A 135 14.80 -46.41 -32.49
CA PHE A 135 16.15 -46.34 -31.94
C PHE A 135 16.43 -47.47 -30.94
N HIS A 136 15.44 -47.87 -30.13
CA HIS A 136 15.57 -48.95 -29.15
C HIS A 136 15.80 -50.34 -29.77
N PHE A 137 15.53 -50.55 -31.07
CA PHE A 137 15.96 -51.77 -31.78
C PHE A 137 17.47 -51.82 -32.07
N ILE A 138 18.20 -50.72 -31.88
CA ILE A 138 19.64 -50.65 -32.05
C ILE A 138 20.33 -50.33 -30.73
N PHE A 139 19.87 -49.27 -30.05
CA PHE A 139 20.43 -48.75 -28.81
C PHE A 139 19.29 -48.49 -27.81
N ASP A 140 19.25 -49.29 -26.76
CA ASP A 140 18.29 -49.19 -25.66
C ASP A 140 19.04 -48.97 -24.34
N PRO A 141 19.15 -47.72 -23.86
CA PRO A 141 19.82 -47.42 -22.59
C PRO A 141 19.05 -47.94 -21.36
N THR A 142 17.83 -48.45 -21.53
CA THR A 142 16.99 -48.99 -20.44
C THR A 142 17.05 -50.52 -20.33
N CYS A 143 17.81 -51.19 -21.21
CA CYS A 143 17.92 -52.64 -21.23
C CYS A 143 18.45 -53.21 -19.90
N THR A 144 17.69 -54.12 -19.28
CA THR A 144 17.98 -54.76 -17.99
C THR A 144 18.60 -56.17 -18.10
N ASP A 145 19.03 -56.57 -19.30
CA ASP A 145 19.62 -57.89 -19.52
C ASP A 145 20.97 -58.04 -18.79
N SER A 146 20.99 -58.88 -17.76
CA SER A 146 22.18 -59.18 -16.95
C SER A 146 23.04 -60.30 -17.52
N SER A 147 22.63 -60.95 -18.62
CA SER A 147 23.43 -61.99 -19.27
C SER A 147 24.64 -61.44 -20.04
N VAL A 148 24.68 -60.12 -20.27
CA VAL A 148 25.76 -59.38 -20.93
C VAL A 148 26.13 -58.19 -20.05
N ASP A 149 27.42 -57.94 -19.86
CA ASP A 149 27.89 -56.81 -19.07
C ASP A 149 27.59 -55.45 -19.76
N ALA A 150 27.50 -54.38 -18.98
CA ALA A 150 27.44 -53.02 -19.52
C ALA A 150 28.84 -52.59 -20.00
N PRO A 151 28.96 -51.83 -21.11
CA PRO A 151 27.89 -51.19 -21.90
C PRO A 151 27.19 -52.05 -22.98
N GLN A 152 27.62 -53.29 -23.21
CA GLN A 152 27.25 -54.10 -24.38
C GLN A 152 25.77 -54.51 -24.36
N ARG A 153 25.20 -54.72 -23.17
CA ARG A 153 23.76 -55.01 -23.00
C ARG A 153 22.83 -53.93 -23.58
N PHE A 154 23.28 -52.68 -23.71
CA PHE A 154 22.48 -51.58 -24.26
C PHE A 154 22.40 -51.60 -25.78
N TRP A 155 23.25 -52.38 -26.44
CA TRP A 155 23.22 -52.56 -27.89
C TRP A 155 22.41 -53.79 -28.26
N LYS A 156 21.42 -53.61 -29.13
CA LYS A 156 20.54 -54.68 -29.62
C LYS A 156 20.98 -55.22 -30.99
N PHE A 157 21.90 -54.55 -31.67
CA PHE A 157 22.54 -55.06 -32.88
C PHE A 157 23.69 -56.03 -32.53
N LEU A 158 23.68 -57.23 -33.12
CA LEU A 158 24.58 -58.34 -32.79
C LEU A 158 26.06 -57.92 -32.76
N ARG A 159 26.54 -57.24 -33.80
CA ARG A 159 27.95 -56.79 -33.90
C ARG A 159 28.38 -55.91 -32.74
N PHE A 160 27.52 -55.00 -32.28
CA PHE A 160 27.84 -54.07 -31.18
C PHE A 160 27.69 -54.71 -29.80
N ARG A 161 26.89 -55.78 -29.71
CA ARG A 161 26.63 -56.52 -28.46
C ARG A 161 27.71 -57.55 -28.14
N GLU A 162 28.33 -58.14 -29.16
CA GLU A 162 29.34 -59.19 -29.00
C GLU A 162 30.78 -58.67 -28.89
N GLU A 163 31.03 -57.43 -29.30
CA GLU A 163 32.35 -56.81 -29.24
C GLU A 163 32.72 -56.44 -27.79
N THR A 164 33.70 -57.15 -27.22
CA THR A 164 34.05 -57.05 -25.78
C THR A 164 35.09 -55.98 -25.45
N LYS A 165 35.78 -55.39 -26.44
CA LYS A 165 36.76 -54.31 -26.24
C LYS A 165 36.38 -53.12 -27.12
N ALA A 166 36.00 -52.00 -26.50
CA ALA A 166 35.81 -50.75 -27.23
C ALA A 166 37.17 -50.19 -27.63
N GLU A 167 37.60 -50.44 -28.86
CA GLU A 167 38.88 -49.92 -29.35
C GLU A 167 38.75 -48.41 -29.57
N PHE A 168 39.28 -47.61 -28.65
CA PHE A 168 39.33 -46.16 -28.85
C PHE A 168 40.36 -45.82 -29.92
N ILE A 169 40.12 -44.75 -30.68
CA ILE A 169 41.03 -44.32 -31.76
C ILE A 169 42.46 -44.10 -31.26
N GLN A 170 42.64 -43.74 -29.99
CA GLN A 170 43.96 -43.60 -29.37
C GLN A 170 44.69 -44.94 -29.21
N GLU A 171 43.99 -45.99 -28.79
CA GLU A 171 44.56 -47.34 -28.63
C GLU A 171 44.91 -47.93 -29.99
N MET A 172 44.00 -47.77 -30.95
CA MET A 172 44.20 -48.12 -32.36
C MET A 172 45.46 -47.46 -32.94
N LEU A 173 45.58 -46.14 -32.86
CA LEU A 173 46.74 -45.42 -33.41
C LEU A 173 48.04 -45.72 -32.63
N THR A 174 47.94 -46.02 -31.34
CA THR A 174 49.11 -46.42 -30.54
C THR A 174 49.61 -47.80 -30.97
N GLU A 175 48.70 -48.74 -31.25
CA GLU A 175 49.05 -50.08 -31.73
C GLU A 175 49.63 -50.04 -33.15
N LEU A 176 49.09 -49.18 -34.03
CA LEU A 176 49.64 -48.94 -35.36
C LEU A 176 51.09 -48.43 -35.33
N ALA A 177 51.43 -47.65 -34.31
CA ALA A 177 52.77 -47.09 -34.12
C ALA A 177 53.76 -48.04 -33.43
N LYS A 178 53.34 -49.25 -33.01
CA LYS A 178 54.24 -50.28 -32.46
C LYS A 178 54.89 -51.11 -33.58
N ASN A 179 56.10 -51.60 -33.32
CA ASN A 179 56.87 -52.42 -34.26
C ASN A 179 56.39 -53.89 -34.35
N GLU A 180 55.46 -54.32 -33.50
CA GLU A 180 54.91 -55.68 -33.51
C GLU A 180 53.78 -55.82 -34.54
N ASP A 181 53.71 -56.96 -35.23
CA ASP A 181 52.66 -57.25 -36.21
C ASP A 181 51.55 -58.07 -35.57
N ASN A 182 50.45 -57.38 -35.25
CA ASN A 182 49.24 -57.95 -34.66
C ASN A 182 48.06 -57.84 -35.65
N GLU A 183 47.05 -58.71 -35.51
CA GLU A 183 45.85 -58.73 -36.38
C GLU A 183 45.16 -57.35 -36.46
N LEU A 184 45.10 -56.64 -35.34
CA LEU A 184 44.55 -55.28 -35.23
C LEU A 184 45.29 -54.28 -36.15
N LYS A 185 46.62 -54.35 -36.20
CA LYS A 185 47.45 -53.47 -37.03
C LYS A 185 47.20 -53.71 -38.51
N GLN A 186 47.12 -54.97 -38.95
CA GLN A 186 46.81 -55.32 -40.34
C GLN A 186 45.41 -54.87 -40.75
N ARG A 187 44.40 -55.04 -39.88
CA ARG A 187 43.03 -54.55 -40.09
C ARG A 187 42.99 -53.03 -40.24
N MET A 188 43.75 -52.32 -39.40
CA MET A 188 43.86 -50.86 -39.47
C MET A 188 44.55 -50.37 -40.74
N GLU A 189 45.65 -50.99 -41.15
CA GLU A 189 46.35 -50.64 -42.39
C GLU A 189 45.44 -50.84 -43.62
N LYS A 190 44.67 -51.95 -43.65
CA LYS A 190 43.64 -52.21 -44.67
C LYS A 190 42.56 -51.12 -44.66
N SER A 191 42.09 -50.71 -43.48
CA SER A 191 41.11 -49.62 -43.32
C SER A 191 41.65 -48.27 -43.81
N ILE A 192 42.90 -47.93 -43.46
CA ILE A 192 43.57 -46.70 -43.91
C ILE A 192 43.74 -46.69 -45.42
N GLN A 193 44.09 -47.83 -46.02
CA GLN A 193 44.20 -47.95 -47.47
C GLN A 193 42.83 -47.80 -48.14
N ALA A 194 41.79 -48.47 -47.63
CA ALA A 194 40.42 -48.33 -48.14
C ALA A 194 39.92 -46.88 -48.04
N TRP A 195 40.27 -46.18 -46.97
CA TRP A 195 40.00 -44.75 -46.83
C TRP A 195 40.78 -43.90 -47.84
N ARG A 196 42.07 -44.16 -48.07
CA ARG A 196 42.87 -43.45 -49.08
C ARG A 196 42.31 -43.60 -50.49
N ASP A 197 41.81 -44.79 -50.81
CA ASP A 197 41.20 -45.06 -52.11
C ASP A 197 39.81 -44.38 -52.24
N LYS A 198 39.12 -44.13 -51.13
CA LYS A 198 37.76 -43.53 -51.07
C LYS A 198 37.64 -42.46 -49.95
N PRO A 199 38.34 -41.31 -50.06
CA PRO A 199 38.54 -40.40 -48.93
C PRO A 199 37.27 -39.66 -48.47
N PHE A 200 36.27 -39.52 -49.34
CA PHE A 200 35.03 -38.79 -49.06
C PHE A 200 33.84 -39.69 -48.69
N GLN A 201 34.06 -40.99 -48.40
CA GLN A 201 33.00 -41.93 -48.01
C GLN A 201 33.08 -42.29 -46.52
N PRO A 202 32.33 -41.62 -45.63
CA PRO A 202 32.44 -41.82 -44.18
C PRO A 202 32.05 -43.24 -43.73
N HIS A 203 31.17 -43.91 -44.46
CA HIS A 203 30.76 -45.28 -44.19
C HIS A 203 31.90 -46.30 -44.34
N VAL A 204 32.89 -46.04 -45.20
CA VAL A 204 34.07 -46.92 -45.38
C VAL A 204 34.89 -46.96 -44.08
N ILE A 205 35.06 -45.80 -43.45
CA ILE A 205 35.75 -45.67 -42.17
C ILE A 205 34.89 -46.25 -41.03
N ALA A 206 33.58 -45.98 -41.04
CA ALA A 206 32.69 -46.42 -39.96
C ALA A 206 32.44 -47.94 -39.93
N ARG A 207 32.54 -48.63 -41.08
CA ARG A 207 32.43 -50.11 -41.15
C ARG A 207 33.58 -50.82 -40.43
N THR A 208 34.78 -50.28 -40.54
CA THR A 208 35.98 -50.84 -39.87
C THR A 208 36.14 -50.29 -38.45
N ARG A 209 35.70 -49.04 -38.21
CA ARG A 209 35.64 -48.41 -36.89
C ARG A 209 34.19 -48.30 -36.42
N TYR A 210 33.64 -49.40 -35.94
CA TYR A 210 32.25 -49.53 -35.50
C TYR A 210 31.82 -48.51 -34.43
N LEU A 211 32.74 -48.04 -33.58
CA LEU A 211 32.48 -46.97 -32.61
C LEU A 211 31.91 -45.70 -33.25
N ALA A 212 32.27 -45.41 -34.51
CA ALA A 212 31.70 -44.26 -35.23
C ALA A 212 30.21 -44.44 -35.51
N TYR A 213 29.76 -45.66 -35.80
CA TYR A 213 28.33 -45.96 -35.95
C TYR A 213 27.60 -45.90 -34.62
N GLN A 214 28.19 -46.45 -33.56
CA GLN A 214 27.64 -46.36 -32.20
C GLN A 214 27.44 -44.89 -31.77
N LEU A 215 28.47 -44.05 -31.93
CA LEU A 215 28.38 -42.62 -31.63
C LEU A 215 27.32 -41.92 -32.49
N ASN A 216 27.20 -42.24 -33.77
CA ASN A 216 26.17 -41.67 -34.62
C ASN A 216 24.75 -42.04 -34.14
N VAL A 217 24.52 -43.28 -33.71
CA VAL A 217 23.22 -43.69 -33.13
C VAL A 217 22.92 -42.89 -31.86
N VAL A 218 23.88 -42.78 -30.94
CA VAL A 218 23.71 -42.02 -29.70
C VAL A 218 23.44 -40.53 -30.00
N MET A 219 24.19 -39.92 -30.91
CA MET A 219 23.97 -38.53 -31.33
C MET A 219 22.57 -38.34 -31.94
N LYS A 220 22.12 -39.26 -32.81
CA LYS A 220 20.78 -39.20 -33.41
C LYS A 220 19.66 -39.47 -32.40
N TYR A 221 19.92 -40.29 -31.39
CA TYR A 221 19.01 -40.49 -30.27
C TYR A 221 18.88 -39.21 -29.42
N LEU A 222 20.00 -38.54 -29.13
CA LEU A 222 20.03 -37.24 -28.44
C LEU A 222 19.35 -36.15 -29.26
N ASP A 223 19.57 -36.10 -30.59
CA ASP A 223 18.84 -35.20 -31.50
C ASP A 223 17.32 -35.36 -31.32
N ASN A 224 16.85 -36.62 -31.27
CA ASN A 224 15.42 -36.90 -31.10
C ASN A 224 14.89 -36.44 -29.75
N LEU A 225 15.62 -36.68 -28.65
CA LEU A 225 15.22 -36.22 -27.32
C LEU A 225 15.21 -34.69 -27.24
N ILE A 226 16.26 -34.02 -27.74
CA ILE A 226 16.34 -32.56 -27.73
C ILE A 226 15.25 -31.95 -28.60
N ALA A 227 14.99 -32.48 -29.79
CA ALA A 227 13.93 -31.99 -30.67
C ALA A 227 12.54 -32.21 -30.07
N TRP A 228 12.32 -33.32 -29.37
CA TRP A 228 11.08 -33.58 -28.64
C TRP A 228 10.91 -32.59 -27.47
N GLY A 229 11.96 -32.42 -26.66
CA GLY A 229 11.99 -31.42 -25.60
C GLY A 229 11.76 -30.00 -26.13
N ASP A 230 12.35 -29.64 -27.28
CA ASP A 230 12.21 -28.32 -27.90
C ASP A 230 10.77 -28.10 -28.41
N ASN A 231 10.13 -29.14 -28.97
CA ASN A 231 8.73 -29.09 -29.38
C ASN A 231 7.82 -28.83 -28.17
N LEU A 232 7.98 -29.60 -27.09
CA LEU A 232 7.22 -29.43 -25.86
C LEU A 232 7.50 -28.07 -25.19
N PHE A 233 8.76 -27.62 -25.16
CA PHE A 233 9.14 -26.33 -24.59
C PHE A 233 8.49 -25.16 -25.36
N ARG A 234 8.35 -25.27 -26.68
CA ARG A 234 7.66 -24.26 -27.51
C ARG A 234 6.15 -24.19 -27.30
N GLN A 235 5.51 -25.22 -26.74
CA GLN A 235 4.07 -25.21 -26.41
C GLN A 235 3.76 -24.31 -25.20
N ASP A 236 4.78 -24.02 -24.38
CA ASP A 236 4.77 -22.99 -23.32
C ASP A 236 3.73 -23.18 -22.20
N THR A 237 3.15 -24.38 -22.03
CA THR A 237 2.23 -24.68 -20.89
C THR A 237 2.99 -25.27 -19.70
N ILE A 238 2.42 -25.17 -18.48
CA ILE A 238 3.12 -25.66 -17.28
C ILE A 238 3.34 -27.18 -17.32
N GLU A 239 2.40 -27.93 -17.89
CA GLU A 239 2.48 -29.38 -18.06
C GLU A 239 3.54 -29.76 -19.09
N THR A 240 3.54 -29.08 -20.25
CA THR A 240 4.47 -29.36 -21.36
C THR A 240 5.90 -28.95 -21.02
N LEU A 241 6.10 -27.92 -20.20
CA LEU A 241 7.42 -27.56 -19.66
C LEU A 241 7.98 -28.60 -18.71
N ASN A 242 7.13 -29.15 -17.84
CA ASN A 242 7.54 -30.22 -16.93
C ASN A 242 7.90 -31.48 -17.73
N GLU A 243 7.14 -31.81 -18.76
CA GLU A 243 7.45 -32.91 -19.68
C GLU A 243 8.77 -32.66 -20.44
N ALA A 244 8.94 -31.47 -21.03
CA ALA A 244 10.18 -31.07 -21.70
C ALA A 244 11.40 -31.19 -20.76
N THR A 245 11.24 -30.77 -19.51
CA THR A 245 12.29 -30.87 -18.48
C THR A 245 12.70 -32.33 -18.27
N GLN A 246 11.75 -33.26 -18.18
CA GLN A 246 12.06 -34.68 -18.02
C GLN A 246 12.84 -35.22 -19.23
N ILE A 247 12.45 -34.83 -20.44
CA ILE A 247 13.14 -35.25 -21.68
C ILE A 247 14.58 -34.69 -21.74
N TYR A 248 14.81 -33.43 -21.37
CA TYR A 248 16.15 -32.86 -21.29
C TYR A 248 17.00 -33.48 -20.19
N VAL A 249 16.42 -33.81 -19.04
CA VAL A 249 17.11 -34.52 -17.96
C VAL A 249 17.51 -35.93 -18.42
N LEU A 250 16.66 -36.63 -19.17
CA LEU A 250 17.01 -37.91 -19.79
C LEU A 250 18.19 -37.74 -20.77
N ALA A 251 18.16 -36.71 -21.63
CA ALA A 251 19.27 -36.41 -22.53
C ALA A 251 20.58 -36.11 -21.76
N ALA A 252 20.50 -35.35 -20.66
CA ALA A 252 21.64 -35.08 -19.79
C ALA A 252 22.18 -36.34 -19.10
N ALA A 253 21.31 -37.27 -18.68
CA ALA A 253 21.70 -38.54 -18.07
C ALA A 253 22.41 -39.47 -19.07
N VAL A 254 21.97 -39.51 -20.32
CA VAL A 254 22.64 -40.26 -21.40
C VAL A 254 24.01 -39.66 -21.74
N LEU A 255 24.13 -38.33 -21.72
CA LEU A 255 25.40 -37.63 -21.96
C LEU A 255 26.40 -37.78 -20.81
N GLY A 256 25.94 -37.79 -19.56
CA GLY A 256 26.81 -37.79 -18.38
C GLY A 256 27.53 -36.44 -18.17
N PRO A 257 28.51 -36.37 -17.24
CA PRO A 257 29.23 -35.13 -16.97
C PRO A 257 30.05 -34.68 -18.20
N LYS A 258 30.07 -33.36 -18.47
CA LYS A 258 30.82 -32.80 -19.59
C LYS A 258 32.32 -33.15 -19.45
N PRO A 259 32.98 -33.66 -20.51
CA PRO A 259 34.40 -34.00 -20.45
C PRO A 259 35.27 -32.79 -20.13
N GLN A 260 36.25 -32.96 -19.24
CA GLN A 260 37.20 -31.89 -18.90
C GLN A 260 38.38 -31.87 -19.88
N LYS A 261 38.75 -30.68 -20.37
CA LYS A 261 39.92 -30.50 -21.23
C LYS A 261 41.19 -30.53 -20.37
N ILE A 262 41.97 -31.59 -20.49
CA ILE A 262 43.27 -31.71 -19.81
C ILE A 262 44.28 -30.83 -20.57
N PRO A 263 44.98 -29.89 -19.89
CA PRO A 263 46.04 -29.11 -20.54
C PRO A 263 47.19 -30.02 -20.98
N PRO A 264 47.87 -29.71 -22.12
CA PRO A 264 48.96 -30.54 -22.61
C PRO A 264 50.09 -30.62 -21.57
N ARG A 265 50.50 -31.84 -21.22
CA ARG A 265 51.62 -32.10 -20.30
C ARG A 265 52.93 -31.92 -21.06
N GLY A 266 53.63 -30.80 -20.83
CA GLY A 266 54.94 -30.48 -21.40
C GLY A 266 54.93 -29.74 -22.74
N LYS A 267 56.05 -29.06 -23.08
CA LYS A 267 56.27 -28.43 -24.38
C LYS A 267 56.92 -29.45 -25.33
N ARG A 268 56.21 -29.88 -26.37
CA ARG A 268 56.76 -30.75 -27.41
C ARG A 268 57.74 -29.96 -28.29
N ILE A 269 58.94 -30.49 -28.49
CA ILE A 269 59.90 -29.89 -29.42
C ILE A 269 59.41 -30.17 -30.85
N PRO A 270 59.29 -29.14 -31.71
CA PRO A 270 58.92 -29.35 -33.11
C PRO A 270 59.98 -30.18 -33.83
N LYS A 271 59.60 -31.35 -34.34
CA LYS A 271 60.43 -32.22 -35.17
C LYS A 271 60.12 -32.00 -36.65
N THR A 272 61.16 -32.03 -37.47
CA THR A 272 61.04 -32.05 -38.93
C THR A 272 60.55 -33.41 -39.44
N TYR A 273 59.98 -33.48 -40.63
CA TYR A 273 59.52 -34.74 -41.24
C TYR A 273 60.64 -35.80 -41.30
N LYS A 274 61.87 -35.40 -41.63
CA LYS A 274 63.02 -36.30 -41.65
C LYS A 274 63.30 -36.91 -40.28
N GLN A 275 63.30 -36.10 -39.23
CA GLN A 275 63.50 -36.55 -37.84
C GLN A 275 62.38 -37.47 -37.35
N LEU A 276 61.14 -37.29 -37.83
CA LEU A 276 60.02 -38.19 -37.53
C LEU A 276 60.14 -39.51 -38.30
N LYS A 277 60.57 -39.46 -39.57
CA LYS A 277 60.78 -40.65 -40.40
C LYS A 277 61.86 -41.57 -39.84
N ASP A 278 62.94 -40.98 -39.32
CA ASP A 278 64.04 -41.71 -38.68
C ASP A 278 63.61 -42.37 -37.36
N THR A 279 62.56 -41.86 -36.69
CA THR A 279 61.98 -42.45 -35.47
C THR A 279 60.93 -43.55 -35.74
N GLY A 280 60.58 -43.80 -37.01
CA GLY A 280 59.52 -44.72 -37.42
C GLY A 280 58.15 -44.05 -37.47
N ILE A 281 57.73 -43.62 -38.67
CA ILE A 281 56.38 -43.11 -38.92
C ILE A 281 55.47 -44.29 -39.27
N ASP A 282 54.30 -44.35 -38.64
CA ASP A 282 53.27 -45.35 -38.88
C ASP A 282 52.56 -45.17 -40.24
N ALA A 283 51.73 -46.14 -40.63
CA ALA A 283 51.00 -46.09 -41.90
C ALA A 283 50.04 -44.88 -42.00
N PHE A 284 49.68 -44.23 -40.89
CA PHE A 284 48.80 -43.07 -40.82
C PHE A 284 49.55 -41.73 -40.80
N GLY A 285 50.89 -41.74 -40.72
CA GLY A 285 51.72 -40.53 -40.72
C GLY A 285 52.09 -40.00 -39.34
N ASN A 286 51.87 -40.75 -38.26
CA ASN A 286 52.20 -40.38 -36.88
C ASN A 286 53.43 -41.14 -36.36
N ALA A 287 54.01 -40.71 -35.24
CA ALA A 287 55.17 -41.39 -34.62
C ALA A 287 54.99 -41.45 -33.11
N LEU A 288 55.43 -42.57 -32.50
CA LEU A 288 55.48 -42.73 -31.06
C LEU A 288 56.76 -42.10 -30.52
N ILE A 289 56.64 -41.08 -29.66
CA ILE A 289 57.78 -40.36 -29.10
C ILE A 289 57.82 -40.56 -27.60
N GLU A 290 59.04 -40.74 -27.10
CA GLU A 290 59.35 -40.74 -25.68
C GLU A 290 59.27 -39.32 -25.14
N ILE A 291 58.41 -39.12 -24.15
CA ILE A 291 58.27 -37.93 -23.35
C ILE A 291 59.12 -38.15 -22.10
N GLU A 292 60.11 -37.29 -21.93
CA GLU A 292 60.87 -37.16 -20.69
C GLU A 292 59.95 -36.54 -19.64
N ASN A 293 59.77 -37.23 -18.52
CA ASN A 293 58.84 -36.82 -17.48
C ASN A 293 59.56 -35.81 -16.57
N ASP A 294 59.28 -34.51 -16.70
CA ASP A 294 59.89 -33.41 -15.91
C ASP A 294 59.63 -33.52 -14.38
N PHE A 295 59.02 -34.60 -13.87
CA PHE A 295 58.79 -34.85 -12.45
C PHE A 295 58.96 -36.33 -12.07
N PRO A 296 59.82 -36.69 -11.10
CA PRO A 296 60.02 -38.08 -10.65
C PRO A 296 58.97 -38.59 -9.63
N PHE A 297 57.92 -37.82 -9.32
CA PHE A 297 56.95 -38.16 -8.26
C PHE A 297 55.51 -38.27 -8.76
N ASN A 298 55.25 -39.17 -9.70
CA ASN A 298 53.90 -39.69 -9.88
C ASN A 298 53.84 -41.20 -9.69
N THR A 299 54.35 -41.65 -8.55
CA THR A 299 53.96 -42.92 -7.95
C THR A 299 52.81 -42.64 -6.99
N ASN A 300 51.58 -42.65 -7.48
CA ASN A 300 50.40 -43.08 -6.73
C ASN A 300 49.19 -43.24 -7.68
N PRO A 301 48.59 -44.43 -7.79
CA PRO A 301 47.32 -44.60 -8.47
C PRO A 301 46.21 -44.09 -7.54
N THR A 302 45.81 -42.83 -7.64
CA THR A 302 44.53 -42.39 -7.06
C THR A 302 43.39 -42.80 -7.98
N SER A 303 43.17 -44.11 -8.03
CA SER A 303 41.95 -44.72 -8.54
C SER A 303 41.85 -46.13 -7.96
N THR A 304 40.86 -46.36 -7.10
CA THR A 304 40.49 -47.70 -6.61
C THR A 304 39.80 -48.55 -7.68
N THR A 305 39.53 -48.00 -8.88
CA THR A 305 39.14 -48.80 -10.04
C THR A 305 40.37 -49.28 -10.78
N LYS A 306 40.45 -50.59 -11.02
CA LYS A 306 41.44 -51.21 -11.91
C LYS A 306 41.49 -50.39 -13.20
N ALA A 307 42.66 -49.85 -13.53
CA ALA A 307 42.90 -49.37 -14.88
C ALA A 307 42.65 -50.55 -15.83
N THR A 308 41.53 -50.52 -16.54
CA THR A 308 41.31 -51.40 -17.68
C THR A 308 42.35 -51.02 -18.73
N GLU A 309 43.16 -52.03 -19.05
CA GLU A 309 44.23 -52.12 -20.04
C GLU A 309 44.20 -51.02 -21.12
N GLY A 310 45.17 -50.09 -21.07
CA GLY A 310 45.34 -49.04 -22.08
C GLY A 310 46.26 -47.90 -21.67
N GLY A 311 46.42 -47.68 -20.36
CA GLY A 311 47.42 -46.76 -19.82
C GLY A 311 48.82 -47.35 -19.94
N THR A 312 49.68 -46.76 -20.77
CA THR A 312 51.11 -47.07 -20.81
C THR A 312 51.70 -46.82 -19.42
N SER A 313 51.95 -47.90 -18.68
CA SER A 313 52.63 -47.81 -17.40
C SER A 313 54.05 -47.30 -17.66
N ALA A 314 54.34 -46.09 -17.18
CA ALA A 314 55.67 -45.51 -17.24
C ALA A 314 56.58 -46.27 -16.27
N LEU A 315 57.13 -47.39 -16.71
CA LEU A 315 58.21 -48.07 -16.01
C LEU A 315 59.47 -47.21 -16.20
N PHE A 316 59.97 -46.60 -15.13
CA PHE A 316 61.19 -45.76 -15.08
C PHE A 316 61.11 -44.35 -15.70
N GLY A 317 60.01 -43.60 -15.49
CA GLY A 317 60.02 -42.15 -15.70
C GLY A 317 60.10 -41.66 -17.15
N ILE A 318 59.94 -42.56 -18.13
CA ILE A 318 59.80 -42.23 -19.56
C ILE A 318 58.40 -42.66 -20.00
N GLY A 319 57.57 -41.70 -20.44
CA GLY A 319 56.24 -41.98 -20.99
C GLY A 319 56.27 -41.99 -22.51
N ARG A 320 55.57 -42.89 -23.20
CA ARG A 320 55.45 -42.88 -24.68
C ARG A 320 54.09 -42.32 -25.10
N SER A 321 54.06 -41.38 -26.05
CA SER A 321 52.81 -40.84 -26.62
C SER A 321 52.93 -40.53 -28.12
N LEU A 322 51.79 -40.45 -28.81
CA LEU A 322 51.70 -40.02 -30.21
C LEU A 322 52.11 -38.54 -30.37
N TYR A 323 52.93 -38.25 -31.39
CA TYR A 323 53.42 -36.90 -31.68
C TYR A 323 52.31 -35.92 -32.08
N PHE A 324 51.35 -36.35 -32.91
CA PHE A 324 50.14 -35.58 -33.20
C PHE A 324 48.99 -36.04 -32.30
N CYS A 325 48.34 -35.10 -31.61
CA CYS A 325 47.17 -35.37 -30.78
C CYS A 325 45.92 -35.61 -31.62
N ILE A 326 44.97 -36.36 -31.07
CA ILE A 326 43.67 -36.61 -31.68
C ILE A 326 42.74 -35.43 -31.34
N PRO A 327 42.12 -34.76 -32.34
CA PRO A 327 41.21 -33.66 -32.08
C PRO A 327 39.93 -34.13 -31.38
N GLN A 328 39.30 -33.25 -30.61
CA GLN A 328 38.00 -33.50 -29.98
C GLN A 328 36.88 -33.38 -31.03
N ASN A 329 35.75 -34.03 -30.76
CA ASN A 329 34.55 -33.89 -31.58
C ASN A 329 33.68 -32.76 -31.05
N ASP A 330 33.79 -31.58 -31.66
CA ASP A 330 33.06 -30.37 -31.23
C ASP A 330 31.53 -30.54 -31.35
N GLN A 331 31.05 -31.31 -32.34
CA GLN A 331 29.61 -31.57 -32.50
C GLN A 331 29.05 -32.38 -31.34
N LEU A 332 29.81 -33.37 -30.86
CA LEU A 332 29.41 -34.15 -29.70
C LEU A 332 29.38 -33.25 -28.45
N LEU A 333 30.39 -32.40 -28.25
CA LEU A 333 30.47 -31.47 -27.11
C LEU A 333 29.32 -30.44 -27.09
N ALA A 334 28.85 -30.00 -28.25
CA ALA A 334 27.75 -29.04 -28.37
C ALA A 334 26.42 -29.53 -27.78
N TYR A 335 26.20 -30.85 -27.69
CA TYR A 335 24.99 -31.40 -27.05
C TYR A 335 24.91 -31.06 -25.57
N TRP A 336 26.03 -31.12 -24.82
CA TRP A 336 26.06 -30.71 -23.42
C TRP A 336 25.67 -29.24 -23.26
N ASP A 337 26.19 -28.38 -24.15
CA ASP A 337 25.91 -26.94 -24.12
C ASP A 337 24.44 -26.65 -24.46
N THR A 338 23.88 -27.37 -25.44
CA THR A 338 22.48 -27.23 -25.84
C THR A 338 21.53 -27.66 -24.73
N VAL A 339 21.73 -28.84 -24.14
CA VAL A 339 20.88 -29.35 -23.04
C VAL A 339 21.03 -28.46 -21.80
N ALA A 340 22.25 -27.99 -21.49
CA ALA A 340 22.47 -27.05 -20.40
C ALA A 340 21.75 -25.72 -20.61
N ASP A 341 21.78 -25.15 -21.82
CA ASP A 341 21.04 -23.94 -22.19
C ASP A 341 19.52 -24.13 -22.02
N ARG A 342 18.95 -25.23 -22.51
CA ARG A 342 17.50 -25.49 -22.38
C ARG A 342 17.06 -25.64 -20.94
N LEU A 343 17.80 -26.43 -20.15
CA LEU A 343 17.53 -26.58 -18.72
C LEU A 343 17.72 -25.26 -17.97
N PHE A 344 18.70 -24.44 -18.34
CA PHE A 344 18.90 -23.11 -17.76
C PHE A 344 17.69 -22.21 -18.04
N LYS A 345 17.23 -22.12 -19.29
CA LYS A 345 16.07 -21.29 -19.66
C LYS A 345 14.80 -21.69 -18.90
N ILE A 346 14.51 -22.98 -18.81
CA ILE A 346 13.36 -23.48 -18.04
C ILE A 346 13.49 -23.09 -16.55
N ARG A 347 14.68 -23.26 -15.96
CA ARG A 347 14.93 -22.92 -14.53
C ARG A 347 14.84 -21.43 -14.22
N HIS A 348 15.00 -20.55 -15.20
CA HIS A 348 14.97 -19.09 -15.05
C HIS A 348 13.71 -18.46 -15.66
N CYS A 349 12.66 -19.25 -15.86
CA CYS A 349 11.37 -18.78 -16.39
C CYS A 349 11.48 -18.08 -17.76
N MET A 350 12.39 -18.54 -18.62
CA MET A 350 12.55 -18.05 -19.98
C MET A 350 11.87 -18.98 -20.98
N ASN A 351 11.39 -18.43 -22.10
CA ASN A 351 11.01 -19.22 -23.27
C ASN A 351 12.27 -19.71 -24.03
N ILE A 352 12.07 -20.49 -25.10
CA ILE A 352 13.19 -21.07 -25.87
C ILE A 352 14.13 -20.02 -26.50
N GLU A 353 13.61 -18.83 -26.80
CA GLU A 353 14.34 -17.68 -27.37
C GLU A 353 15.12 -16.89 -26.31
N GLY A 354 14.90 -17.15 -25.02
CA GLY A 354 15.56 -16.47 -23.90
C GLY A 354 14.79 -15.27 -23.36
N VAL A 355 13.54 -15.07 -23.77
CA VAL A 355 12.66 -14.01 -23.23
C VAL A 355 12.09 -14.47 -21.89
N VAL A 356 12.35 -13.69 -20.84
CA VAL A 356 11.84 -13.94 -19.49
C VAL A 356 10.33 -13.72 -19.45
N ARG A 357 9.59 -14.66 -18.87
CA ARG A 357 8.15 -14.51 -18.61
C ARG A 357 7.92 -13.47 -17.50
N GLN A 358 7.36 -12.32 -17.86
CA GLN A 358 6.88 -11.33 -16.90
C GLN A 358 5.39 -11.58 -16.64
N LEU A 359 5.05 -12.08 -15.45
CA LEU A 359 3.68 -11.98 -14.93
C LEU A 359 3.51 -10.54 -14.39
N PRO A 360 2.45 -9.79 -14.77
CA PRO A 360 2.25 -8.43 -14.29
C PRO A 360 2.10 -8.44 -12.76
N LEU A 361 2.97 -7.70 -12.06
CA LEU A 361 3.17 -7.88 -10.61
C LEU A 361 2.37 -6.93 -9.70
N PHE A 362 1.88 -5.74 -10.12
CA PHE A 362 1.06 -4.82 -9.26
C PHE A 362 0.26 -3.72 -10.01
N ASP A 363 -0.89 -3.29 -9.42
CA ASP A 363 -1.68 -2.05 -9.66
C ASP A 363 -1.04 -0.81 -8.98
N PRO A 364 -1.35 0.44 -9.40
CA PRO A 364 -0.71 1.67 -8.90
C PRO A 364 -1.10 2.08 -7.45
N PRO A 365 -0.23 2.84 -6.74
CA PRO A 365 -0.24 2.99 -5.27
C PRO A 365 -1.32 3.93 -4.68
N ILE A 366 -1.71 3.62 -3.44
CA ILE A 366 -2.62 4.38 -2.57
C ILE A 366 -1.86 5.46 -1.77
N ASP A 367 -2.50 6.62 -1.62
CA ASP A 367 -2.06 7.90 -1.03
C ASP A 367 -1.85 7.85 0.51
N PRO A 368 -0.66 8.25 1.04
CA PRO A 368 -0.31 8.26 2.46
C PRO A 368 -0.76 9.52 3.26
N GLY A 369 -1.63 10.37 2.72
CA GLY A 369 -2.01 11.67 3.30
C GLY A 369 -2.88 11.69 4.58
N MET A 370 -3.13 10.58 5.27
CA MET A 370 -4.09 10.53 6.39
C MET A 370 -3.51 10.77 7.80
N LEU A 371 -2.18 10.72 7.98
CA LEU A 371 -1.55 10.81 9.31
C LEU A 371 -1.29 12.24 9.81
N VAL A 372 -1.45 13.25 8.95
CA VAL A 372 -1.13 14.66 9.27
C VAL A 372 -2.32 15.42 9.90
N LYS A 373 -3.56 14.91 9.79
CA LYS A 373 -4.78 15.62 10.24
C LYS A 373 -5.13 15.50 11.73
N ALA A 374 -4.51 14.58 12.48
CA ALA A 374 -4.92 14.29 13.87
C ALA A 374 -4.18 15.11 14.96
N VAL A 375 -3.10 15.83 14.61
CA VAL A 375 -2.23 16.51 15.60
C VAL A 375 -2.63 17.98 15.86
N ALA A 376 -3.56 18.54 15.07
CA ALA A 376 -3.83 19.99 15.04
C ALA A 376 -4.89 20.54 16.06
N ALA A 377 -5.41 19.74 17.01
CA ALA A 377 -6.60 20.09 17.81
C ALA A 377 -6.34 20.55 19.28
N GLY A 378 -5.26 21.28 19.56
CA GLY A 378 -4.80 21.64 20.92
C GLY A 378 -5.76 22.48 21.79
N ILE A 379 -5.76 22.24 23.12
CA ILE A 379 -6.52 22.98 24.17
C ILE A 379 -5.69 23.12 25.47
N ASP A 380 -5.80 24.27 26.17
CA ASP A 380 -5.11 24.67 27.42
C ASP A 380 -6.08 24.79 28.63
N ILE A 381 -5.60 24.44 29.84
CA ILE A 381 -6.37 24.09 31.07
C ILE A 381 -6.40 25.22 32.13
N GLY A 382 -5.71 26.35 31.90
CA GLY A 382 -5.51 27.40 32.92
C GLY A 382 -6.72 28.28 33.30
N SER A 383 -7.81 28.30 32.55
CA SER A 383 -8.92 29.27 32.74
C SER A 383 -10.00 28.86 33.76
N ILE A 384 -9.90 27.65 34.34
CA ILE A 384 -10.95 27.04 35.17
C ILE A 384 -10.90 27.50 36.64
N VAL A 385 -9.75 28.01 37.12
CA VAL A 385 -9.47 28.08 38.57
C VAL A 385 -9.83 29.41 39.25
N ASN A 386 -10.07 30.50 38.51
CA ASN A 386 -10.24 31.84 39.12
C ASN A 386 -11.68 32.25 39.49
N ASN A 387 -12.71 31.46 39.18
CA ASN A 387 -14.11 31.94 39.24
C ASN A 387 -14.97 31.37 40.38
N ILE A 388 -14.38 30.68 41.36
CA ILE A 388 -15.12 29.96 42.42
C ILE A 388 -15.54 30.86 43.61
N ASN A 389 -14.94 32.06 43.80
CA ASN A 389 -15.24 32.95 44.94
C ASN A 389 -15.55 34.41 44.51
N GLN A 390 -16.71 34.65 43.93
CA GLN A 390 -17.16 36.02 43.64
C GLN A 390 -17.91 36.65 44.83
N SER A 391 -17.61 37.92 45.14
CA SER A 391 -18.20 38.68 46.25
C SER A 391 -19.67 39.09 45.99
N ILE A 392 -20.52 39.02 47.01
CA ILE A 392 -21.91 39.52 46.99
C ILE A 392 -21.93 41.02 46.66
N SER A 393 -22.90 41.44 45.84
CA SER A 393 -23.05 42.84 45.43
C SER A 393 -23.72 43.71 46.51
N ALA A 394 -23.41 45.00 46.53
CA ALA A 394 -24.12 45.99 47.34
C ALA A 394 -25.47 46.43 46.74
N VAL A 395 -25.71 46.07 45.48
CA VAL A 395 -26.92 46.35 44.70
C VAL A 395 -27.68 45.05 44.45
N ARG A 396 -29.01 45.12 44.40
CA ARG A 396 -29.90 43.97 44.21
C ARG A 396 -29.62 43.20 42.93
N GLY A 397 -29.92 41.90 42.97
CA GLY A 397 -29.66 40.95 41.88
C GLY A 397 -30.26 41.35 40.51
N PRO A 398 -31.54 41.77 40.42
CA PRO A 398 -32.17 42.05 39.12
C PRO A 398 -31.48 43.12 38.27
N LEU A 399 -30.87 44.15 38.88
CA LEU A 399 -30.14 45.16 38.11
C LEU A 399 -28.87 44.57 37.49
N LEU A 400 -28.13 43.75 38.25
CA LEU A 400 -26.92 43.07 37.75
C LEU A 400 -27.27 42.10 36.63
N LEU A 401 -28.39 41.39 36.74
CA LEU A 401 -28.88 40.51 35.70
C LEU A 401 -29.14 41.27 34.39
N GLN A 402 -29.81 42.43 34.47
CA GLN A 402 -30.03 43.28 33.31
C GLN A 402 -28.71 43.71 32.66
N LYS A 403 -27.73 44.14 33.46
CA LYS A 403 -26.40 44.52 32.94
C LYS A 403 -25.63 43.34 32.35
N ALA A 404 -25.72 42.15 32.95
CA ALA A 404 -25.16 40.94 32.36
C ALA A 404 -25.77 40.65 30.98
N MET A 405 -27.09 40.79 30.82
CA MET A 405 -27.77 40.59 29.54
C MET A 405 -27.34 41.61 28.47
N GLU A 406 -27.18 42.89 28.84
CA GLU A 406 -26.70 43.95 27.93
C GLU A 406 -25.28 43.63 27.42
N ILE A 407 -24.35 43.28 28.31
CA ILE A 407 -22.97 42.94 27.93
C ILE A 407 -22.95 41.65 27.09
N CYS A 408 -23.79 40.67 27.44
CA CYS A 408 -23.92 39.43 26.68
C CYS A 408 -24.42 39.65 25.24
N ALA A 409 -25.23 40.69 24.99
CA ALA A 409 -25.63 41.05 23.63
C ALA A 409 -24.44 41.56 22.78
N GLU A 410 -23.51 42.31 23.39
CA GLU A 410 -22.27 42.73 22.74
C GLU A 410 -21.35 41.54 22.42
N VAL A 411 -21.28 40.56 23.32
CA VAL A 411 -20.56 39.29 23.06
C VAL A 411 -21.12 38.61 21.80
N LYS A 412 -22.44 38.53 21.63
CA LYS A 412 -23.05 37.96 20.41
C LYS A 412 -22.69 38.75 19.14
N SER A 413 -22.73 40.08 19.21
CA SER A 413 -22.34 40.97 18.10
C SER A 413 -20.90 40.75 17.65
N LEU A 414 -19.97 40.73 18.63
CA LEU A 414 -18.54 40.47 18.39
C LEU A 414 -18.28 39.05 17.85
N GLY A 415 -19.06 38.05 18.30
CA GLY A 415 -19.01 36.69 17.75
C GLY A 415 -19.34 36.64 16.26
N ASN A 416 -20.38 37.36 15.82
CA ASN A 416 -20.74 37.46 14.40
C ASN A 416 -19.69 38.23 13.58
N ALA A 417 -19.14 39.31 14.13
CA ALA A 417 -18.05 40.05 13.47
C ALA A 417 -16.80 39.18 13.30
N LEU A 418 -16.46 38.38 14.32
CA LEU A 418 -15.34 37.43 14.26
C LEU A 418 -15.58 36.35 13.21
N LEU A 419 -16.79 35.79 13.16
CA LEU A 419 -17.16 34.79 12.14
C LEU A 419 -17.01 35.36 10.73
N SER A 420 -17.50 36.57 10.47
CA SER A 420 -17.35 37.21 9.16
C SER A 420 -15.89 37.48 8.79
N ALA A 421 -15.05 37.89 9.76
CA ALA A 421 -13.62 38.08 9.51
C ALA A 421 -12.91 36.76 9.20
N LEU A 422 -13.27 35.67 9.88
CA LEU A 422 -12.76 34.32 9.62
C LEU A 422 -13.13 33.85 8.21
N GLU A 423 -14.41 33.94 7.85
CA GLU A 423 -14.90 33.53 6.52
C GLU A 423 -14.21 34.30 5.39
N LYS A 424 -14.04 35.62 5.55
CA LYS A 424 -13.36 36.46 4.55
C LYS A 424 -11.87 36.15 4.44
N LYS A 425 -11.19 35.92 5.56
CA LYS A 425 -9.79 35.49 5.56
C LYS A 425 -9.61 34.18 4.79
N ASP A 426 -10.42 33.18 5.12
CA ASP A 426 -10.34 31.86 4.50
C ASP A 426 -10.69 31.93 3.01
N ALA A 427 -11.67 32.75 2.63
CA ALA A 427 -12.01 32.99 1.22
C ALA A 427 -10.85 33.61 0.43
N GLU A 428 -10.16 34.60 1.01
CA GLU A 428 -9.00 35.24 0.38
C GLU A 428 -7.79 34.30 0.28
N HIS A 429 -7.52 33.54 1.35
CA HIS A 429 -6.48 32.51 1.34
C HIS A 429 -6.77 31.43 0.27
N ILE A 430 -8.02 30.98 0.13
CA ILE A 430 -8.42 30.03 -0.92
C ILE A 430 -8.28 30.66 -2.31
N ALA A 431 -8.67 31.93 -2.49
CA ALA A 431 -8.52 32.61 -3.78
C ALA A 431 -7.05 32.71 -4.21
N LEU A 432 -6.17 33.10 -3.29
CA LEU A 432 -4.72 33.14 -3.52
C LEU A 432 -4.15 31.74 -3.82
N MET A 433 -4.51 30.74 -3.02
CA MET A 433 -4.06 29.36 -3.22
C MET A 433 -4.53 28.81 -4.58
N ARG A 434 -5.78 29.05 -4.97
CA ARG A 434 -6.31 28.64 -6.28
C ARG A 434 -5.52 29.28 -7.40
N GLN A 435 -5.28 30.59 -7.33
CA GLN A 435 -4.48 31.29 -8.34
C GLN A 435 -3.06 30.74 -8.42
N GLN A 436 -2.41 30.46 -7.27
CA GLN A 436 -1.09 29.84 -7.23
C GLN A 436 -1.07 28.43 -7.82
N HIS A 437 -2.11 27.62 -7.56
CA HIS A 437 -2.24 26.30 -8.15
C HIS A 437 -2.48 26.38 -9.66
N GLU A 438 -3.35 27.29 -10.12
CA GLU A 438 -3.60 27.52 -11.54
C GLU A 438 -2.31 27.94 -12.27
N LEU A 439 -1.53 28.84 -11.66
CA LEU A 439 -0.22 29.24 -12.14
C LEU A 439 0.75 28.06 -12.22
N ASN A 440 0.87 27.27 -11.17
CA ASN A 440 1.77 26.12 -11.14
C ASN A 440 1.34 25.05 -12.16
N ILE A 441 0.04 24.78 -12.29
CA ILE A 441 -0.50 23.89 -13.33
C ILE A 441 -0.16 24.44 -14.71
N SER A 442 -0.34 25.74 -14.94
CA SER A 442 -0.01 26.38 -16.20
C SER A 442 1.48 26.26 -16.52
N LYS A 443 2.37 26.43 -15.53
CA LYS A 443 3.82 26.20 -15.68
C LYS A 443 4.15 24.74 -16.01
N LEU A 444 3.48 23.76 -15.39
CA LEU A 444 3.67 22.34 -15.74
C LEU A 444 3.14 22.01 -17.15
N VAL A 445 2.03 22.63 -17.56
CA VAL A 445 1.45 22.47 -18.90
C VAL A 445 2.34 23.11 -19.98
N GLN A 446 3.17 24.09 -19.64
CA GLN A 446 4.13 24.69 -20.57
C GLN A 446 5.03 23.63 -21.20
N ASP A 447 5.57 22.71 -20.39
CA ASP A 447 6.43 21.62 -20.88
C ASP A 447 5.65 20.67 -21.79
N ILE A 448 4.38 20.38 -21.46
CA ILE A 448 3.50 19.57 -22.30
C ILE A 448 3.29 20.24 -23.66
N LYS A 449 3.03 21.55 -23.69
CA LYS A 449 2.86 22.31 -24.93
C LYS A 449 4.14 22.38 -25.76
N PHE A 450 5.29 22.53 -25.12
CA PHE A 450 6.58 22.43 -25.79
C PHE A 450 6.82 21.04 -26.39
N LEU A 451 6.53 19.98 -25.62
CA LEU A 451 6.65 18.61 -26.09
C LEU A 451 5.66 18.30 -27.22
N GLN A 452 4.45 18.83 -27.20
CA GLN A 452 3.46 18.70 -28.28
C GLN A 452 3.94 19.32 -29.59
N TRP A 453 4.65 20.46 -29.51
CA TRP A 453 5.32 21.05 -30.67
C TRP A 453 6.46 20.15 -31.16
N LYS A 454 7.30 19.63 -30.26
CA LYS A 454 8.40 18.71 -30.62
C LYS A 454 7.92 17.36 -31.17
N GLU A 455 6.78 16.86 -30.70
CA GLU A 455 6.11 15.69 -31.25
C GLU A 455 5.65 15.94 -32.68
N SER A 456 5.07 17.12 -32.95
CA SER A 456 4.67 17.51 -34.31
C SER A 456 5.88 17.62 -35.26
N GLU A 457 7.01 18.12 -34.77
CA GLU A 457 8.28 18.12 -35.51
C GLU A 457 8.75 16.68 -35.83
N ALA A 458 8.74 15.79 -34.84
CA ALA A 458 9.10 14.38 -35.02
C ALA A 458 8.12 13.62 -35.95
N ALA A 459 6.83 13.98 -35.95
CA ALA A 459 5.84 13.43 -36.88
C ALA A 459 6.17 13.81 -38.33
N THR A 460 6.62 15.04 -38.57
CA THR A 460 7.12 15.47 -39.89
C THR A 460 8.34 14.65 -40.31
N GLU A 461 9.29 14.38 -39.41
CA GLU A 461 10.44 13.51 -39.70
C GLU A 461 10.04 12.06 -40.02
N SER A 462 9.04 11.52 -39.31
CA SER A 462 8.47 10.20 -39.59
C SER A 462 7.86 10.13 -40.99
N LEU A 463 7.12 11.18 -41.40
CA LEU A 463 6.56 11.28 -42.75
C LEU A 463 7.64 11.29 -43.82
N LEU A 464 8.79 11.94 -43.59
CA LEU A 464 9.93 11.88 -44.50
C LEU A 464 10.48 10.46 -44.66
N LYS A 465 10.57 9.68 -43.58
CA LYS A 465 11.00 8.27 -43.63
C LYS A 465 10.00 7.40 -44.38
N SER A 466 8.70 7.57 -44.13
CA SER A 466 7.63 6.87 -44.86
C SER A 466 7.64 7.20 -46.35
N ARG A 467 7.83 8.48 -46.69
CA ARG A 467 8.03 8.93 -48.08
C ARG A 467 9.25 8.26 -48.71
N ALA A 468 10.36 8.13 -48.00
CA ALA A 468 11.56 7.46 -48.51
C ALA A 468 11.31 5.98 -48.87
N VAL A 469 10.50 5.25 -48.09
CA VAL A 469 10.10 3.88 -48.43
C VAL A 469 9.24 3.84 -49.70
N ALA A 470 8.28 4.76 -49.84
CA ALA A 470 7.48 4.89 -51.06
C ALA A 470 8.35 5.23 -52.27
N PHE A 471 9.37 6.08 -52.09
CA PHE A 471 10.35 6.42 -53.11
C PHE A 471 11.16 5.20 -53.55
N GLU A 472 11.60 4.33 -52.65
CA GLU A 472 12.33 3.11 -53.03
C GLU A 472 11.45 2.14 -53.84
N ARG A 473 10.15 2.03 -53.54
CA ARG A 473 9.19 1.26 -54.37
C ARG A 473 9.03 1.89 -55.75
N TYR A 474 8.84 3.20 -55.80
CA TYR A 474 8.78 3.96 -57.05
C TYR A 474 10.03 3.71 -57.90
N ARG A 475 11.22 3.83 -57.30
CA ARG A 475 12.51 3.57 -57.94
C ARG A 475 12.61 2.14 -58.46
N HIS A 476 12.23 1.15 -57.66
CA HIS A 476 12.30 -0.26 -58.05
C HIS A 476 11.48 -0.56 -59.30
N TYR A 477 10.19 -0.18 -59.31
CA TYR A 477 9.31 -0.46 -60.45
C TYR A 477 9.65 0.38 -61.69
N LYS A 478 10.03 1.66 -61.52
CA LYS A 478 10.52 2.49 -62.64
C LYS A 478 11.79 1.93 -63.27
N LYS A 479 12.69 1.34 -62.47
CA LYS A 479 13.90 0.68 -62.96
C LYS A 479 13.59 -0.61 -63.74
N ILE A 480 12.63 -1.41 -63.27
CA ILE A 480 12.16 -2.59 -64.00
C ILE A 480 11.55 -2.20 -65.35
N LEU A 481 10.85 -1.06 -65.41
CA LEU A 481 10.26 -0.51 -66.64
C LEU A 481 11.28 0.18 -67.56
N GLY A 482 12.56 0.30 -67.14
CA GLY A 482 13.66 0.79 -67.99
C GLY A 482 13.99 2.28 -67.88
N VAL A 483 13.47 3.00 -66.87
CA VAL A 483 13.78 4.42 -66.63
C VAL A 483 15.19 4.58 -66.05
N SER A 484 15.89 5.67 -66.44
CA SER A 484 17.26 5.96 -66.01
C SER A 484 17.36 6.37 -64.53
N ASP A 485 18.42 5.95 -63.83
CA ASP A 485 18.64 6.31 -62.41
C ASP A 485 18.74 7.85 -62.22
N SER A 486 19.24 8.61 -63.20
CA SER A 486 19.38 10.07 -63.12
C SER A 486 18.07 10.85 -63.09
N ASP A 487 17.01 10.32 -63.69
CA ASP A 487 15.69 10.97 -63.66
C ASP A 487 14.94 10.64 -62.37
N ILE A 488 15.21 9.48 -61.78
CA ILE A 488 14.61 9.02 -60.52
C ILE A 488 15.24 9.75 -59.32
N ASP A 489 16.56 9.93 -59.31
CA ASP A 489 17.29 10.47 -58.15
C ASP A 489 16.96 11.95 -57.83
N LYS A 490 16.36 12.71 -58.76
CA LYS A 490 15.90 14.09 -58.52
C LYS A 490 14.86 14.20 -57.39
N LEU A 491 14.11 13.13 -57.13
CA LEU A 491 13.02 13.10 -56.13
C LEU A 491 13.47 12.52 -54.77
N LYS A 492 14.75 12.16 -54.64
CA LYS A 492 15.27 11.43 -53.49
C LYS A 492 15.31 12.27 -52.21
N THR A 493 15.79 13.50 -52.29
CA THR A 493 15.98 14.39 -51.14
C THR A 493 15.02 15.57 -51.20
N ILE A 494 14.38 15.86 -50.08
CA ILE A 494 13.52 17.03 -49.89
C ILE A 494 14.04 17.80 -48.68
N ASP A 495 14.32 19.09 -48.84
CA ASP A 495 14.65 19.99 -47.75
C ASP A 495 13.38 20.66 -47.21
N LEU A 496 13.22 20.68 -45.88
CA LEU A 496 12.05 21.28 -45.22
C LEU A 496 12.23 22.79 -45.05
N ALA A 497 11.34 23.58 -45.65
CA ALA A 497 11.24 25.02 -45.43
C ALA A 497 10.25 25.31 -44.28
N ARG A 498 10.74 25.85 -43.17
CA ARG A 498 9.95 26.18 -41.96
C ARG A 498 9.66 27.68 -41.89
N ASN A 499 8.94 28.20 -42.87
CA ASN A 499 8.54 29.61 -42.91
C ASN A 499 7.44 29.89 -41.86
N GLU A 500 7.51 31.04 -41.19
CA GLU A 500 6.46 31.47 -40.27
C GLU A 500 5.19 31.84 -41.05
N LEU A 501 4.04 31.30 -40.64
CA LEU A 501 2.74 31.53 -41.28
C LEU A 501 1.96 32.61 -40.53
N ASN A 502 1.49 33.61 -41.25
CA ASN A 502 0.56 34.64 -40.81
C ASN A 502 -0.56 34.82 -41.86
N GLU A 503 -1.58 35.61 -41.54
CA GLU A 503 -2.74 35.80 -42.43
C GLU A 503 -2.35 36.42 -43.79
N GLU A 504 -1.34 37.28 -43.80
CA GLU A 504 -0.89 37.99 -45.01
C GLU A 504 -0.05 37.12 -45.96
N ASN A 505 0.72 36.16 -45.43
CA ASN A 505 1.67 35.35 -46.20
C ASN A 505 1.20 33.91 -46.46
N PHE A 506 0.05 33.49 -45.89
CA PHE A 506 -0.42 32.11 -45.95
C PHE A 506 -0.58 31.61 -47.39
N ASP A 507 -1.26 32.37 -48.25
CA ASP A 507 -1.54 31.96 -49.63
C ASP A 507 -0.26 31.78 -50.45
N GLU A 508 0.73 32.67 -50.26
CA GLU A 508 2.01 32.63 -50.96
C GLU A 508 2.86 31.42 -50.51
N VAL A 509 3.01 31.24 -49.19
CA VAL A 509 3.79 30.13 -48.62
C VAL A 509 3.14 28.78 -48.91
N TYR A 510 1.81 28.68 -48.85
CA TYR A 510 1.09 27.46 -49.16
C TYR A 510 1.24 27.07 -50.64
N ALA A 511 1.17 28.05 -51.56
CA ALA A 511 1.42 27.81 -52.98
C ALA A 511 2.87 27.32 -53.23
N GLN A 512 3.85 27.89 -52.54
CA GLN A 512 5.25 27.43 -52.59
C GLN A 512 5.37 25.96 -52.12
N PHE A 513 4.77 25.62 -50.98
CA PHE A 513 4.78 24.26 -50.44
C PHE A 513 4.15 23.23 -51.38
N ILE A 514 3.06 23.59 -52.07
CA ILE A 514 2.47 22.71 -53.09
C ILE A 514 3.47 22.44 -54.21
N GLY A 515 4.15 23.48 -54.70
CA GLY A 515 5.15 23.34 -55.76
C GLY A 515 6.34 22.46 -55.37
N GLU A 516 6.84 22.61 -54.14
CA GLU A 516 8.02 21.89 -53.66
C GLU A 516 7.73 20.44 -53.24
N TYR A 517 6.58 20.19 -52.59
CA TYR A 517 6.31 18.89 -51.96
C TYR A 517 5.22 18.06 -52.65
N ALA A 518 4.27 18.69 -53.36
CA ALA A 518 3.11 18.03 -53.96
C ALA A 518 2.96 18.26 -55.46
N GLY A 519 4.06 18.54 -56.17
CA GLY A 519 4.08 18.72 -57.63
C GLY A 519 3.55 17.50 -58.40
N GLU A 520 2.95 17.73 -59.56
CA GLU A 520 2.43 16.65 -60.41
C GLU A 520 3.57 15.80 -60.99
N LEU A 521 3.57 14.50 -60.65
CA LEU A 521 4.49 13.51 -61.19
C LEU A 521 3.84 12.74 -62.34
N SER A 522 4.58 12.50 -63.43
CA SER A 522 4.08 11.79 -64.61
C SER A 522 3.87 10.29 -64.35
N GLN A 523 2.65 9.81 -64.65
CA GLN A 523 2.29 8.39 -64.62
C GLN A 523 2.72 7.66 -65.90
N GLU A 524 3.00 6.37 -65.79
CA GLU A 524 3.27 5.48 -66.92
C GLU A 524 1.96 5.06 -67.59
N ASP A 525 1.95 5.06 -68.93
CA ASP A 525 0.80 4.64 -69.71
C ASP A 525 0.64 3.11 -69.71
N TYR A 526 -0.60 2.64 -69.50
CA TYR A 526 -0.92 1.23 -69.75
C TYR A 526 -0.89 0.93 -71.24
N ARG A 527 -0.56 -0.32 -71.58
CA ARG A 527 -0.63 -0.82 -72.94
C ARG A 527 -2.06 -0.65 -73.49
N LYS A 528 -2.18 -0.03 -74.66
CA LYS A 528 -3.45 0.06 -75.41
C LYS A 528 -3.52 -1.09 -76.41
N GLU A 529 -4.41 -2.06 -76.20
CA GLU A 529 -4.69 -3.11 -77.18
C GLU A 529 -5.65 -2.58 -78.25
N THR A 530 -5.22 -2.51 -79.51
CA THR A 530 -6.04 -1.96 -80.61
C THR A 530 -6.72 -3.01 -81.48
N SER A 531 -6.70 -4.32 -81.15
CA SER A 531 -7.60 -5.28 -81.81
C SER A 531 -7.80 -6.57 -81.01
N VAL A 532 -9.03 -7.10 -81.01
CA VAL A 532 -9.41 -8.41 -80.44
C VAL A 532 -8.94 -9.58 -81.37
N GLY A 533 -7.89 -9.36 -82.16
CA GLY A 533 -7.51 -10.20 -83.30
C GLY A 533 -6.38 -11.21 -83.07
N GLY A 534 -5.83 -11.31 -81.85
CA GLY A 534 -4.58 -12.06 -81.61
C GLY A 534 -4.64 -13.57 -81.87
N LEU A 535 -5.81 -14.20 -81.83
CA LEU A 535 -5.93 -15.64 -82.11
C LEU A 535 -5.86 -15.95 -83.62
N MET A 536 -6.34 -15.04 -84.48
CA MET A 536 -6.31 -15.24 -85.93
C MET A 536 -4.93 -14.92 -86.53
N GLU A 537 -4.20 -13.96 -85.93
CA GLU A 537 -2.81 -13.64 -86.31
C GLU A 537 -1.82 -14.72 -85.82
N PHE A 538 -2.10 -15.31 -84.64
CA PHE A 538 -1.37 -16.48 -84.12
C PHE A 538 -1.62 -17.76 -84.94
N ALA A 539 -2.86 -17.98 -85.39
CA ALA A 539 -3.19 -19.09 -86.29
C ALA A 539 -2.68 -18.88 -87.73
N GLY A 540 -2.67 -17.63 -88.22
CA GLY A 540 -2.27 -17.27 -89.59
C GLY A 540 -0.77 -17.44 -89.87
N ASN A 541 0.10 -17.25 -88.87
CA ASN A 541 1.55 -17.43 -89.03
C ASN A 541 2.03 -18.88 -88.91
N MET A 542 1.12 -19.84 -88.72
CA MET A 542 1.48 -21.26 -88.82
C MET A 542 1.66 -21.71 -90.28
N VAL A 543 1.41 -20.83 -91.28
CA VAL A 543 1.54 -21.16 -92.72
C VAL A 543 2.59 -20.32 -93.46
N THR A 544 3.05 -19.17 -92.96
CA THR A 544 4.12 -18.39 -93.62
C THR A 544 4.97 -17.56 -92.66
N GLY A 545 6.24 -17.95 -92.43
CA GLY A 545 7.25 -17.09 -91.79
C GLY A 545 8.30 -17.81 -90.94
N ILE A 546 9.15 -18.66 -91.56
CA ILE A 546 10.21 -19.42 -90.87
C ILE A 546 11.44 -18.58 -90.46
N LEU A 547 11.54 -17.28 -90.73
CA LEU A 547 12.74 -16.50 -90.39
C LEU A 547 12.40 -15.07 -89.93
N GLY A 548 12.61 -14.76 -88.64
CA GLY A 548 13.05 -13.41 -88.22
C GLY A 548 12.20 -12.58 -87.24
N GLY A 549 11.11 -13.07 -86.65
CA GLY A 549 10.30 -12.29 -85.71
C GLY A 549 10.69 -12.49 -84.23
N GLU A 550 11.37 -11.52 -83.60
CA GLU A 550 11.61 -11.51 -82.15
C GLU A 550 10.37 -10.97 -81.42
N LEU A 551 9.54 -11.84 -80.82
CA LEU A 551 8.39 -11.45 -80.01
C LEU A 551 8.86 -10.92 -78.63
N GLY A 552 8.23 -9.86 -78.12
CA GLY A 552 8.38 -9.42 -76.72
C GLY A 552 9.39 -8.28 -76.43
N LYS A 553 9.85 -7.51 -77.42
CA LYS A 553 10.79 -6.38 -77.22
C LYS A 553 10.31 -5.27 -76.28
N THR A 554 9.00 -5.15 -76.04
CA THR A 554 8.41 -4.13 -75.16
C THR A 554 8.11 -4.64 -73.75
N LEU A 555 8.50 -5.88 -73.43
CA LEU A 555 8.28 -6.49 -72.11
C LEU A 555 9.56 -6.46 -71.26
N PRO A 556 9.46 -6.17 -69.95
CA PRO A 556 10.57 -6.32 -69.03
C PRO A 556 10.81 -7.82 -68.76
N LEU A 557 11.55 -8.47 -69.67
CA LEU A 557 11.91 -9.89 -69.58
C LEU A 557 13.32 -10.06 -69.03
N ASN A 558 13.50 -11.04 -68.14
CA ASN A 558 14.84 -11.45 -67.75
C ASN A 558 15.51 -12.30 -68.85
N LYS A 559 16.83 -12.52 -68.77
CA LYS A 559 17.59 -13.22 -69.81
C LYS A 559 17.08 -14.65 -70.09
N ASN A 560 16.67 -15.38 -69.05
CA ASN A 560 16.23 -16.77 -69.16
C ASN A 560 14.80 -16.85 -69.71
N GLU A 561 13.90 -15.94 -69.30
CA GLU A 561 12.53 -15.82 -69.82
C GLU A 561 12.54 -15.43 -71.30
N ASN A 562 13.43 -14.51 -71.68
CA ASN A 562 13.61 -14.15 -73.09
C ASN A 562 14.12 -15.35 -73.91
N ALA A 563 15.08 -16.13 -73.39
CA ALA A 563 15.57 -17.34 -74.04
C ALA A 563 14.50 -18.45 -74.11
N GLU A 564 13.70 -18.63 -73.06
CA GLU A 564 12.61 -19.59 -73.06
C GLU A 564 11.56 -19.28 -74.12
N LEU A 565 11.18 -18.01 -74.22
CA LEU A 565 10.12 -17.56 -75.12
C LEU A 565 10.58 -17.47 -76.58
N ASN A 566 11.79 -16.96 -76.82
CA ASN A 566 12.29 -16.69 -78.17
C ASN A 566 13.24 -17.77 -78.74
N ILE A 567 13.73 -18.71 -77.91
CA ILE A 567 14.68 -19.76 -78.35
C ILE A 567 14.10 -21.17 -78.10
N PHE A 568 13.77 -21.54 -76.85
CA PHE A 568 13.44 -22.93 -76.52
C PHE A 568 12.05 -23.36 -76.99
N LEU A 569 11.01 -22.56 -76.73
CA LEU A 569 9.66 -22.89 -77.14
C LEU A 569 9.53 -22.98 -78.68
N PRO A 570 10.01 -22.02 -79.49
CA PRO A 570 9.95 -22.13 -80.94
C PRO A 570 10.71 -23.36 -81.49
N SER A 571 11.87 -23.68 -80.90
CA SER A 571 12.64 -24.86 -81.29
C SER A 571 11.84 -26.15 -81.06
N TYR A 572 11.14 -26.27 -79.92
CA TYR A 572 10.28 -27.43 -79.64
C TYR A 572 9.20 -27.65 -80.71
N ASP A 573 8.48 -26.60 -81.13
CA ASP A 573 7.44 -26.71 -82.16
C ASP A 573 8.01 -27.26 -83.48
N THR A 574 9.18 -26.76 -83.88
CA THR A 574 9.83 -27.18 -85.13
C THR A 574 10.20 -28.66 -85.12
N PHE A 575 10.76 -29.16 -84.00
CA PHE A 575 11.09 -30.58 -83.85
C PHE A 575 9.84 -31.47 -83.74
N SER A 576 8.78 -31.00 -83.07
CA SER A 576 7.50 -31.71 -82.96
C SER A 576 6.79 -31.85 -84.31
N ALA A 577 6.80 -30.78 -85.13
CA ALA A 577 6.26 -30.80 -86.49
C ALA A 577 7.03 -31.79 -87.38
N LEU A 578 8.37 -31.77 -87.34
CA LEU A 578 9.21 -32.70 -88.09
C LEU A 578 8.94 -34.16 -87.68
N SER A 579 8.77 -34.41 -86.39
CA SER A 579 8.42 -35.74 -85.85
C SER A 579 7.02 -36.22 -86.29
N SER A 580 6.07 -35.29 -86.48
CA SER A 580 4.74 -35.62 -87.00
C SER A 580 4.79 -36.10 -88.46
N VAL A 581 5.62 -35.47 -89.30
CA VAL A 581 5.83 -35.88 -90.70
C VAL A 581 6.48 -37.26 -90.79
N LEU A 582 7.51 -37.54 -90.00
CA LEU A 582 8.18 -38.85 -89.99
C LEU A 582 7.24 -39.99 -89.56
N LYS A 583 6.34 -39.75 -88.60
CA LYS A 583 5.35 -40.75 -88.17
C LYS A 583 4.25 -41.00 -89.20
N LEU A 584 3.94 -40.05 -90.07
CA LEU A 584 2.92 -40.20 -91.12
C LEU A 584 3.28 -41.27 -92.16
N ILE A 585 4.59 -41.54 -92.33
CA ILE A 585 5.12 -42.58 -93.24
C ILE A 585 5.11 -43.98 -92.59
N SER A 586 5.16 -44.06 -91.26
CA SER A 586 5.28 -45.34 -90.51
C SER A 586 4.13 -46.34 -90.74
N PRO A 587 2.85 -45.94 -90.80
CA PRO A 587 1.74 -46.85 -91.10
C PRO A 587 1.79 -47.40 -92.53
N ILE A 588 2.38 -46.66 -93.48
CA ILE A 588 2.51 -47.10 -94.89
C ILE A 588 3.50 -48.27 -94.99
N VAL A 589 4.57 -48.25 -94.20
CA VAL A 589 5.57 -49.34 -94.13
C VAL A 589 5.00 -50.58 -93.42
N GLY A 590 4.11 -50.40 -92.44
CA GLY A 590 3.47 -51.49 -91.70
C GLY A 590 2.41 -52.28 -92.48
N LEU A 591 1.92 -51.76 -93.61
CA LEU A 591 0.93 -52.42 -94.48
C LEU A 591 1.55 -53.47 -95.42
N ILE A 592 2.87 -53.68 -95.41
CA ILE A 592 3.55 -54.71 -96.19
C ILE A 592 3.41 -56.07 -95.46
N PRO A 593 2.80 -57.11 -96.08
CA PRO A 593 2.59 -58.40 -95.41
C PRO A 593 3.90 -59.13 -95.14
N GLN A 594 4.04 -59.71 -93.94
CA GLN A 594 5.11 -60.64 -93.57
C GLN A 594 4.63 -62.08 -93.85
N PHE A 595 5.38 -62.87 -94.62
CA PHE A 595 5.06 -64.27 -94.92
C PHE A 595 5.92 -65.21 -94.06
N ASP A 596 5.28 -66.21 -93.46
CA ASP A 596 5.93 -67.33 -92.78
C ASP A 596 5.47 -68.65 -93.43
N VAL A 597 6.38 -69.59 -93.70
CA VAL A 597 6.12 -70.81 -94.49
C VAL A 597 6.51 -72.05 -93.68
N HIS A 598 5.56 -72.95 -93.46
CA HIS A 598 5.80 -74.29 -92.92
C HIS A 598 5.02 -75.33 -93.75
N GLY A 599 5.66 -76.45 -94.13
CA GLY A 599 5.07 -77.47 -95.00
C GLY A 599 5.12 -78.88 -94.40
N THR A 600 4.01 -79.62 -94.52
CA THR A 600 3.93 -81.08 -94.32
C THR A 600 3.01 -81.73 -95.37
N PRO A 601 3.27 -82.96 -95.82
CA PRO A 601 2.75 -83.48 -97.08
C PRO A 601 1.59 -84.47 -96.87
N LEU A 602 0.37 -84.05 -97.26
CA LEU A 602 -0.78 -84.84 -97.76
C LEU A 602 -2.10 -84.21 -97.27
N GLY A 603 -2.79 -83.52 -98.18
CA GLY A 603 -4.16 -83.03 -97.98
C GLY A 603 -4.28 -81.57 -97.58
N VAL A 604 -5.12 -80.83 -98.31
CA VAL A 604 -5.41 -79.39 -98.22
C VAL A 604 -5.70 -78.91 -96.79
N GLY A 605 -5.03 -77.84 -96.34
CA GLY A 605 -5.44 -77.05 -95.17
C GLY A 605 -4.52 -75.88 -94.77
N GLY A 606 -5.00 -74.64 -95.01
CA GLY A 606 -4.79 -73.37 -94.27
C GLY A 606 -3.37 -72.77 -94.09
N ALA A 607 -3.17 -71.45 -93.94
CA ALA A 607 -4.08 -70.32 -93.81
C ALA A 607 -3.31 -69.00 -94.10
N ALA A 608 -3.99 -68.01 -94.68
CA ALA A 608 -3.55 -66.62 -94.71
C ALA A 608 -4.50 -65.81 -93.81
N GLU A 609 -4.02 -65.33 -92.66
CA GLU A 609 -4.80 -64.46 -91.78
C GLU A 609 -4.53 -62.99 -92.10
N PHE A 610 -5.51 -62.36 -92.76
CA PHE A 610 -5.70 -60.92 -92.73
C PHE A 610 -6.67 -60.61 -91.58
N GLY A 611 -6.14 -60.13 -90.45
CA GLY A 611 -6.91 -59.94 -89.22
C GLY A 611 -6.47 -58.73 -88.41
N GLY A 612 -7.32 -58.31 -87.47
CA GLY A 612 -7.39 -56.99 -86.81
C GLY A 612 -6.11 -56.34 -86.23
N LYS A 613 -4.94 -57.00 -86.26
CA LYS A 613 -3.65 -56.38 -85.94
C LYS A 613 -3.26 -55.24 -86.89
N GLN A 614 -3.53 -55.38 -88.20
CA GLN A 614 -3.15 -54.36 -89.20
C GLN A 614 -4.13 -53.17 -89.25
N LEU A 615 -5.43 -53.43 -89.04
CA LEU A 615 -6.43 -52.37 -88.85
C LEU A 615 -6.22 -51.62 -87.52
N LYS A 616 -5.79 -52.32 -86.47
CA LYS A 616 -5.37 -51.70 -85.20
C LYS A 616 -4.14 -50.81 -85.40
N ALA A 617 -3.10 -51.24 -86.12
CA ALA A 617 -1.92 -50.41 -86.39
C ALA A 617 -2.25 -49.11 -87.17
N ALA A 618 -3.20 -49.17 -88.13
CA ALA A 618 -3.66 -47.98 -88.85
C ALA A 618 -4.52 -47.05 -87.96
N ALA A 619 -5.39 -47.61 -87.10
CA ALA A 619 -6.19 -46.85 -86.14
C ALA A 619 -5.32 -46.21 -85.03
N ASP A 620 -4.33 -46.95 -84.51
CA ASP A 620 -3.34 -46.46 -83.55
C ASP A 620 -2.47 -45.36 -84.19
N GLY A 621 -2.09 -45.50 -85.48
CA GLY A 621 -1.38 -44.45 -86.23
C GLY A 621 -2.21 -43.17 -86.45
N GLY A 622 -3.51 -43.29 -86.74
CA GLY A 622 -4.42 -42.14 -86.84
C GLY A 622 -4.65 -41.43 -85.49
N SER A 623 -4.78 -42.21 -84.42
CA SER A 623 -4.89 -41.70 -83.04
C SER A 623 -3.62 -40.97 -82.61
N GLU A 624 -2.42 -41.52 -82.90
CA GLU A 624 -1.14 -40.88 -82.60
C GLU A 624 -0.95 -39.53 -83.33
N ILE A 625 -1.42 -39.41 -84.59
CA ILE A 625 -1.35 -38.16 -85.34
C ILE A 625 -2.27 -37.10 -84.72
N ALA A 626 -3.52 -37.47 -84.41
CA ALA A 626 -4.45 -36.57 -83.74
C ALA A 626 -3.91 -36.12 -82.37
N GLN A 627 -3.29 -37.02 -81.61
CA GLN A 627 -2.67 -36.73 -80.33
C GLN A 627 -1.46 -35.78 -80.47
N LYS A 628 -0.65 -35.92 -81.53
CA LYS A 628 0.47 -35.00 -81.80
C LYS A 628 0.01 -33.61 -82.22
N ILE A 629 -1.02 -33.52 -83.07
CA ILE A 629 -1.63 -32.23 -83.44
C ILE A 629 -2.22 -31.55 -82.20
N ALA A 630 -2.94 -32.30 -81.37
CA ALA A 630 -3.44 -31.80 -80.09
C ALA A 630 -2.29 -31.32 -79.17
N THR A 631 -1.16 -32.03 -79.14
CA THR A 631 0.03 -31.62 -78.37
C THR A 631 0.67 -30.34 -78.92
N ALA A 632 0.68 -30.14 -80.24
CA ALA A 632 1.15 -28.89 -80.86
C ALA A 632 0.23 -27.70 -80.52
N PHE A 633 -1.09 -27.90 -80.52
CA PHE A 633 -2.04 -26.89 -80.05
C PHE A 633 -1.92 -26.62 -78.55
N LEU A 634 -1.64 -27.64 -77.74
CA LEU A 634 -1.45 -27.48 -76.30
C LEU A 634 -0.19 -26.68 -76.00
N THR A 635 0.92 -26.93 -76.70
CA THR A 635 2.17 -26.19 -76.51
C THR A 635 2.13 -24.75 -77.04
N SER A 636 1.38 -24.51 -78.13
CA SER A 636 1.11 -23.15 -78.61
C SER A 636 0.21 -22.37 -77.63
N ALA A 637 -0.80 -23.02 -77.06
CA ALA A 637 -1.61 -22.48 -75.98
C ALA A 637 -0.78 -22.21 -74.70
N GLU A 638 0.17 -23.08 -74.35
CA GLU A 638 1.10 -22.85 -73.24
C GLU A 638 2.01 -21.63 -73.49
N ARG A 639 2.53 -21.45 -74.71
CA ARG A 639 3.32 -20.24 -75.05
C ARG A 639 2.47 -18.97 -74.95
N ALA A 640 1.25 -19.00 -75.49
CA ALA A 640 0.32 -17.88 -75.40
C ALA A 640 -0.05 -17.57 -73.94
N SER A 641 -0.28 -18.60 -73.12
CA SER A 641 -0.54 -18.47 -71.69
C SER A 641 0.65 -17.86 -70.93
N LYS A 642 1.88 -18.33 -71.19
CA LYS A 642 3.11 -17.75 -70.61
C LYS A 642 3.31 -16.28 -71.01
N MET A 643 3.12 -15.97 -72.29
CA MET A 643 3.20 -14.60 -72.80
C MET A 643 2.14 -13.69 -72.16
N ALA A 644 0.89 -14.16 -72.06
CA ALA A 644 -0.18 -13.45 -71.37
C ALA A 644 0.17 -13.22 -69.89
N GLY A 645 0.79 -14.20 -69.22
CA GLY A 645 1.32 -14.06 -67.88
C GLY A 645 2.36 -12.94 -67.75
N TYR A 646 3.28 -12.82 -68.72
CA TYR A 646 4.26 -11.72 -68.73
C TYR A 646 3.64 -10.35 -69.00
N TYR A 647 2.63 -10.26 -69.88
CA TYR A 647 1.91 -9.02 -70.09
C TYR A 647 1.16 -8.58 -68.83
N ARG A 648 0.44 -9.48 -68.16
CA ARG A 648 -0.24 -9.17 -66.90
C ARG A 648 0.74 -8.71 -65.83
N ARG A 649 1.89 -9.38 -65.72
CA ARG A 649 2.96 -8.95 -64.80
C ARG A 649 3.52 -7.56 -65.13
N ALA A 650 3.68 -7.22 -66.41
CA ALA A 650 4.15 -5.90 -66.82
C ALA A 650 3.09 -4.80 -66.53
N GLU A 651 1.80 -5.09 -66.76
CA GLU A 651 0.69 -4.21 -66.35
C GLU A 651 0.66 -4.02 -64.83
N ASP A 652 0.91 -5.08 -64.05
CA ASP A 652 1.03 -4.99 -62.59
C ASP A 652 2.20 -4.07 -62.18
N TYR A 653 3.34 -4.13 -62.88
CA TYR A 653 4.47 -3.22 -62.62
C TYR A 653 4.14 -1.76 -62.93
N VAL A 654 3.42 -1.50 -64.04
CA VAL A 654 2.90 -0.16 -64.37
C VAL A 654 1.94 0.32 -63.28
N PHE A 655 1.02 -0.53 -62.82
CA PHE A 655 0.13 -0.22 -61.72
C PHE A 655 0.88 0.12 -60.43
N GLN A 656 1.87 -0.70 -60.04
CA GLN A 656 2.66 -0.46 -58.83
C GLN A 656 3.51 0.82 -58.94
N ALA A 657 4.07 1.13 -60.11
CA ALA A 657 4.79 2.37 -60.34
C ALA A 657 3.87 3.60 -60.23
N ASN A 658 2.67 3.52 -60.79
CA ASN A 658 1.68 4.60 -60.73
C ASN A 658 1.11 4.78 -59.32
N SER A 659 0.85 3.67 -58.61
CA SER A 659 0.43 3.69 -57.21
C SER A 659 1.50 4.34 -56.32
N ALA A 660 2.77 3.96 -56.47
CA ALA A 660 3.87 4.58 -55.74
C ALA A 660 4.04 6.07 -56.09
N THR A 661 3.78 6.46 -57.34
CA THR A 661 3.77 7.87 -57.76
C THR A 661 2.67 8.66 -57.04
N ALA A 662 1.45 8.12 -56.97
CA ALA A 662 0.35 8.75 -56.26
C ALA A 662 0.60 8.84 -54.74
N GLU A 663 1.19 7.80 -54.15
CA GLU A 663 1.61 7.81 -52.74
C GLU A 663 2.65 8.89 -52.45
N LEU A 664 3.63 9.11 -53.33
CA LEU A 664 4.62 10.18 -53.16
C LEU A 664 3.96 11.57 -53.13
N VAL A 665 2.99 11.82 -54.01
CA VAL A 665 2.20 13.06 -54.02
C VAL A 665 1.34 13.18 -52.75
N GLN A 666 0.74 12.07 -52.30
CA GLN A 666 -0.02 12.02 -51.06
C GLN A 666 0.84 12.36 -49.83
N TYR A 667 2.02 11.74 -49.70
CA TYR A 667 2.97 12.06 -48.64
C TYR A 667 3.43 13.52 -48.72
N GLY A 668 3.64 14.04 -49.94
CA GLY A 668 3.86 15.46 -50.17
C GLY A 668 2.81 16.35 -49.51
N ARG A 669 1.52 16.10 -49.78
CA ARG A 669 0.41 16.84 -49.16
C ARG A 669 0.32 16.65 -47.64
N GLN A 670 0.64 15.46 -47.14
CA GLN A 670 0.69 15.19 -45.69
C GLN A 670 1.82 15.96 -45.01
N ILE A 671 2.98 16.11 -45.66
CA ILE A 671 4.10 16.93 -45.17
C ILE A 671 3.66 18.39 -45.05
N ILE A 672 2.96 18.94 -46.05
CA ILE A 672 2.41 20.31 -45.99
C ILE A 672 1.49 20.48 -44.77
N SER A 673 0.56 19.54 -44.56
CA SER A 673 -0.34 19.55 -43.41
C SER A 673 0.44 19.48 -42.08
N SER A 674 1.47 18.64 -42.01
CA SER A 674 2.32 18.50 -40.83
C SER A 674 3.12 19.77 -40.51
N LEU A 675 3.66 20.44 -41.54
CA LEU A 675 4.37 21.72 -41.38
C LEU A 675 3.44 22.83 -40.86
N ILE A 676 2.20 22.90 -41.36
CA ILE A 676 1.20 23.82 -40.82
C ILE A 676 0.88 23.47 -39.36
N ARG A 677 0.75 22.18 -39.03
CA ARG A 677 0.51 21.72 -37.64
C ARG A 677 1.67 22.08 -36.69
N GLU A 678 2.91 22.01 -37.16
CA GLU A 678 4.09 22.47 -36.43
C GLU A 678 3.96 23.97 -36.08
N GLN A 679 3.52 24.82 -37.02
CA GLN A 679 3.30 26.24 -36.75
C GLN A 679 2.14 26.49 -35.77
N ILE A 680 1.03 25.76 -35.90
CA ILE A 680 -0.12 25.86 -34.98
C ILE A 680 0.33 25.52 -33.55
N THR A 681 1.01 24.39 -33.36
CA THR A 681 1.46 23.96 -32.02
C THR A 681 2.51 24.90 -31.43
N LYS A 682 3.40 25.46 -32.26
CA LYS A 682 4.32 26.53 -31.84
C LYS A 682 3.58 27.78 -31.37
N LYS A 683 2.55 28.23 -32.11
CA LYS A 683 1.72 29.39 -31.70
C LYS A 683 0.87 29.10 -30.47
N GLU A 684 0.38 27.88 -30.28
CA GLU A 684 -0.27 27.46 -29.03
C GLU A 684 0.69 27.57 -27.83
N TYR A 685 1.94 27.14 -27.98
CA TYR A 685 2.97 27.27 -26.95
C TYR A 685 3.26 28.74 -26.63
N GLU A 686 3.45 29.61 -27.63
CA GLU A 686 3.63 31.06 -27.44
C GLU A 686 2.43 31.72 -26.74
N ASN A 687 1.20 31.34 -27.09
CA ASN A 687 -0.01 31.84 -26.43
C ASN A 687 -0.11 31.38 -24.97
N HIS A 688 0.29 30.14 -24.68
CA HIS A 688 0.32 29.62 -23.32
C HIS A 688 1.32 30.38 -22.42
N ILE A 689 2.48 30.77 -22.97
CA ILE A 689 3.43 31.65 -22.27
C ILE A 689 2.76 32.98 -21.89
N ARG A 690 2.06 33.63 -22.83
CA ARG A 690 1.33 34.88 -22.53
C ARG A 690 0.24 34.70 -21.46
N GLN A 691 -0.43 33.55 -21.43
CA GLN A 691 -1.40 33.24 -20.36
C GLN A 691 -0.73 33.10 -19.00
N ILE A 692 0.47 32.50 -18.94
CA ILE A 692 1.26 32.45 -17.71
C ILE A 692 1.61 33.87 -17.24
N GLU A 693 2.08 34.74 -18.14
CA GLU A 693 2.39 36.15 -17.82
C GLU A 693 1.17 36.87 -17.22
N GLN A 694 -0.01 36.73 -17.82
CA GLN A 694 -1.26 37.31 -17.29
C GLN A 694 -1.66 36.71 -15.93
N SER A 695 -1.44 35.41 -15.73
CA SER A 695 -1.71 34.72 -14.46
C SER A 695 -0.74 35.17 -13.35
N GLU A 696 0.51 35.50 -13.70
CA GLU A 696 1.50 36.10 -12.80
C GLU A 696 1.07 37.50 -12.36
N GLU A 697 0.60 38.35 -13.28
CA GLU A 697 0.04 39.68 -12.98
C GLU A 697 -1.17 39.59 -12.03
N MET A 698 -2.09 38.65 -12.27
CA MET A 698 -3.26 38.42 -11.40
C MET A 698 -2.83 37.96 -9.99
N ASN A 699 -1.85 37.07 -9.90
CA ASN A 699 -1.32 36.62 -8.62
C ASN A 699 -0.65 37.77 -7.84
N ALA A 700 0.10 38.63 -8.53
CA ALA A 700 0.67 39.84 -7.93
C ALA A 700 -0.43 40.79 -7.40
N PHE A 701 -1.48 41.02 -8.19
CA PHE A 701 -2.62 41.83 -7.75
C PHE A 701 -3.31 41.27 -6.49
N LEU A 702 -3.50 39.95 -6.39
CA LEU A 702 -4.11 39.32 -5.20
C LEU A 702 -3.25 39.46 -3.94
N GLN A 703 -1.92 39.55 -4.09
CA GLN A 703 -0.99 39.80 -2.99
C GLN A 703 -1.01 41.28 -2.57
N ASP A 704 -0.99 42.19 -3.55
CA ASP A 704 -0.80 43.63 -3.32
C ASP A 704 -2.10 44.40 -2.98
N LYS A 705 -3.28 43.83 -3.22
CA LYS A 705 -4.56 44.52 -2.91
C LYS A 705 -4.69 44.82 -1.41
N PHE A 706 -5.38 45.91 -1.07
CA PHE A 706 -5.58 46.31 0.33
C PHE A 706 -6.38 45.28 1.16
N THR A 707 -7.44 44.71 0.57
CA THR A 707 -8.27 43.67 1.22
C THR A 707 -7.66 42.29 1.00
N ASN A 708 -6.40 42.12 1.40
CA ASN A 708 -5.67 40.85 1.33
C ASN A 708 -5.88 39.99 2.58
N GLU A 709 -5.27 38.81 2.59
CA GLU A 709 -5.30 37.90 3.73
C GLU A 709 -4.72 38.53 5.01
N GLU A 710 -3.66 39.35 4.88
CA GLU A 710 -3.00 39.99 6.01
C GLU A 710 -3.95 40.92 6.78
N LEU A 711 -4.75 41.72 6.07
CA LEU A 711 -5.76 42.59 6.69
C LEU A 711 -6.76 41.79 7.51
N TYR A 712 -7.32 40.71 6.95
CA TYR A 712 -8.32 39.90 7.66
C TYR A 712 -7.70 39.08 8.79
N SER A 713 -6.44 38.67 8.67
CA SER A 713 -5.66 38.04 9.75
C SER A 713 -5.48 38.99 10.93
N TRP A 714 -5.14 40.26 10.65
CA TRP A 714 -5.07 41.30 11.67
C TRP A 714 -6.43 41.55 12.33
N MET A 715 -7.50 41.70 11.53
CA MET A 715 -8.87 41.88 12.04
C MET A 715 -9.30 40.71 12.93
N GLN A 716 -9.02 39.47 12.52
CA GLN A 716 -9.29 38.27 13.31
C GLN A 716 -8.62 38.34 14.68
N GLY A 717 -7.34 38.73 14.73
CA GLY A 717 -6.58 38.84 15.98
C GLY A 717 -7.18 39.89 16.94
N GLU A 718 -7.44 41.08 16.42
CA GLU A 718 -8.00 42.19 17.22
C GLU A 718 -9.42 41.89 17.72
N ILE A 719 -10.31 41.42 16.84
CA ILE A 719 -11.69 41.07 17.22
C ILE A 719 -11.69 39.92 18.23
N SER A 720 -10.87 38.88 18.04
CA SER A 720 -10.82 37.74 18.96
C SER A 720 -10.40 38.15 20.37
N ARG A 721 -9.45 39.08 20.50
CA ARG A 721 -9.00 39.60 21.80
C ARG A 721 -10.11 40.35 22.52
N ILE A 722 -10.80 41.24 21.80
CA ILE A 722 -11.92 42.03 22.35
C ILE A 722 -13.08 41.10 22.71
N TYR A 723 -13.39 40.13 21.85
CA TYR A 723 -14.44 39.13 22.05
C TYR A 723 -14.25 38.33 23.35
N PHE A 724 -13.06 37.78 23.57
CA PHE A 724 -12.78 37.02 24.80
C PHE A 724 -12.84 37.89 26.06
N SER A 725 -12.29 39.11 26.01
CA SER A 725 -12.32 40.05 27.14
C SER A 725 -13.75 40.45 27.50
N CYS A 726 -14.60 40.69 26.49
CA CYS A 726 -16.01 41.03 26.67
C CYS A 726 -16.80 39.83 27.26
N TYR A 727 -16.51 38.61 26.79
CA TYR A 727 -17.09 37.39 27.35
C TYR A 727 -16.74 37.21 28.84
N GLN A 728 -15.46 37.36 29.21
CA GLN A 728 -15.03 37.27 30.61
C GLN A 728 -15.80 38.28 31.49
N PHE A 729 -15.91 39.53 31.03
CA PHE A 729 -16.67 40.56 31.73
C PHE A 729 -18.16 40.21 31.86
N ALA A 730 -18.79 39.72 30.79
CA ALA A 730 -20.19 39.29 30.82
C ALA A 730 -20.41 38.14 31.81
N TYR A 731 -19.53 37.14 31.79
CA TYR A 731 -19.55 35.99 32.67
C TYR A 731 -19.39 36.41 34.14
N ASP A 732 -18.48 37.33 34.43
CA ASP A 732 -18.23 37.79 35.78
C ASP A 732 -19.44 38.51 36.38
N ILE A 733 -20.10 39.37 35.62
CA ILE A 733 -21.32 40.06 36.06
C ILE A 733 -22.50 39.07 36.18
N ALA A 734 -22.60 38.10 35.26
CA ALA A 734 -23.61 37.04 35.33
C ALA A 734 -23.50 36.22 36.61
N LYS A 735 -22.28 35.75 36.95
CA LYS A 735 -22.04 34.95 38.14
C LYS A 735 -22.24 35.76 39.43
N LYS A 736 -21.87 37.05 39.43
CA LYS A 736 -22.12 37.97 40.55
C LYS A 736 -23.62 38.21 40.76
N SER A 737 -24.39 38.30 39.68
CA SER A 737 -25.85 38.40 39.72
C SER A 737 -26.47 37.14 40.34
N GLU A 738 -26.05 35.95 39.89
CA GLU A 738 -26.53 34.68 40.44
C GLU A 738 -26.28 34.58 41.95
N GLN A 739 -25.06 34.86 42.41
CA GLN A 739 -24.72 34.81 43.84
C GLN A 739 -25.53 35.82 44.67
N THR A 740 -25.74 37.02 44.14
CA THR A 740 -26.56 38.06 44.80
C THR A 740 -28.02 37.61 44.90
N MET A 741 -28.59 37.02 43.85
CA MET A 741 -29.95 36.48 43.86
C MET A 741 -30.10 35.29 44.82
N LYS A 742 -29.10 34.42 44.90
CA LYS A 742 -29.07 33.31 45.87
C LYS A 742 -29.08 33.83 47.31
N TYR A 743 -28.34 34.91 47.58
CA TYR A 743 -28.36 35.60 48.86
C TYR A 743 -29.70 36.28 49.18
N GLU A 744 -30.41 36.82 48.19
CA GLU A 744 -31.74 37.43 48.40
C GLU A 744 -32.80 36.38 48.75
N LEU A 745 -32.85 35.28 48.00
CA LEU A 745 -33.90 34.28 48.16
C LEU A 745 -33.60 33.29 49.31
N MET A 746 -32.36 32.84 49.48
CA MET A 746 -31.95 31.81 50.46
C MET A 746 -32.98 30.69 50.59
N ARG A 747 -33.38 30.14 49.44
CA ARG A 747 -34.30 29.02 49.31
C ARG A 747 -33.48 27.84 48.82
N PRO A 748 -33.54 26.66 49.48
CA PRO A 748 -32.82 25.48 49.00
C PRO A 748 -33.11 25.20 47.52
N GLU A 749 -34.37 25.35 47.10
CA GLU A 749 -34.82 25.10 45.72
C GLU A 749 -34.08 25.96 44.68
N PHE A 750 -33.65 27.17 45.06
CA PHE A 750 -32.93 28.10 44.19
C PHE A 750 -31.42 28.11 44.44
N THR A 751 -30.99 27.89 45.69
CA THR A 751 -29.59 28.00 46.10
C THR A 751 -28.77 26.81 45.63
N ASP A 752 -29.36 25.61 45.63
CA ASP A 752 -28.71 24.36 45.24
C ASP A 752 -28.59 24.21 43.72
N THR A 753 -29.34 25.00 42.95
CA THR A 753 -29.29 24.99 41.48
C THR A 753 -28.25 25.99 40.99
N ASP A 754 -27.29 25.54 40.19
CA ASP A 754 -26.36 26.42 39.46
C ASP A 754 -26.88 26.67 38.04
N PHE A 755 -27.29 27.91 37.78
CA PHE A 755 -27.78 28.37 36.49
C PHE A 755 -26.63 28.81 35.58
N ILE A 756 -25.63 29.52 36.13
CA ILE A 756 -24.47 29.99 35.37
C ILE A 756 -23.30 29.01 35.55
N GLN A 757 -23.05 28.20 34.52
CA GLN A 757 -22.06 27.12 34.53
C GLN A 757 -20.72 27.56 33.93
N PHE A 758 -19.65 26.81 34.20
CA PHE A 758 -18.39 27.02 33.49
C PHE A 758 -18.43 26.29 32.12
N GLY A 759 -17.72 26.81 31.11
CA GLY A 759 -17.56 26.13 29.82
C GLY A 759 -18.41 26.66 28.66
N TYR A 760 -19.03 27.85 28.79
CA TYR A 760 -19.67 28.51 27.64
C TYR A 760 -18.67 28.85 26.52
N TRP A 761 -17.41 29.11 26.87
CA TRP A 761 -16.35 29.38 25.92
C TRP A 761 -15.65 28.10 25.46
N ASP A 762 -15.87 27.74 24.19
CA ASP A 762 -15.15 26.65 23.53
C ASP A 762 -13.92 27.19 22.77
N SER A 763 -12.73 26.99 23.32
CA SER A 763 -11.47 27.41 22.69
C SER A 763 -11.23 26.76 21.33
N ALA A 764 -11.68 25.51 21.12
CA ALA A 764 -11.50 24.82 19.84
C ALA A 764 -12.33 25.47 18.71
N ARG A 765 -13.43 26.14 19.07
CA ARG A 765 -14.32 26.88 18.16
C ARG A 765 -14.20 28.39 18.30
N LYS A 766 -13.06 28.87 18.85
CA LYS A 766 -12.77 30.30 19.05
C LYS A 766 -13.86 31.04 19.84
N GLY A 767 -14.56 30.34 20.73
CA GLY A 767 -15.60 30.89 21.60
C GLY A 767 -16.94 31.16 20.94
N LEU A 768 -17.14 30.85 19.64
CA LEU A 768 -18.39 31.11 18.94
C LEU A 768 -19.59 30.48 19.67
N LEU A 769 -20.73 31.19 19.68
CA LEU A 769 -21.97 30.84 20.40
C LEU A 769 -21.92 30.89 21.94
N SER A 770 -20.80 31.34 22.53
CA SER A 770 -20.68 31.53 23.98
C SER A 770 -21.64 32.60 24.52
N GLY A 771 -21.95 33.63 23.73
CA GLY A 771 -22.90 34.68 24.09
C GLY A 771 -24.36 34.19 24.05
N GLU A 772 -24.74 33.40 23.04
CA GLU A 772 -26.08 32.83 22.89
C GLU A 772 -26.43 31.89 24.04
N SER A 773 -25.49 31.03 24.42
CA SER A 773 -25.66 30.07 25.52
C SER A 773 -25.74 30.76 26.87
N LEU A 774 -24.82 31.69 27.16
CA LEU A 774 -24.87 32.49 28.39
C LEU A 774 -26.16 33.31 28.50
N TYR A 775 -26.63 33.91 27.40
CA TYR A 775 -27.88 34.68 27.38
C TYR A 775 -29.10 33.84 27.73
N LEU A 776 -29.17 32.59 27.24
CA LEU A 776 -30.26 31.67 27.57
C LEU A 776 -30.28 31.33 29.06
N ASP A 777 -29.13 31.05 29.65
CA ASP A 777 -29.05 30.70 31.07
C ASP A 777 -29.31 31.92 31.97
N LEU A 778 -28.91 33.12 31.55
CA LEU A 778 -29.33 34.36 32.20
C LEU A 778 -30.87 34.53 32.19
N LYS A 779 -31.54 34.17 31.09
CA LYS A 779 -33.01 34.18 31.02
C LYS A 779 -33.65 33.12 31.91
N ARG A 780 -33.04 31.94 32.04
CA ARG A 780 -33.50 30.91 32.99
C ARG A 780 -33.35 31.38 34.43
N LEU A 781 -32.23 32.01 34.77
CA LEU A 781 -31.99 32.61 36.08
C LEU A 781 -33.04 33.68 36.39
N GLU A 782 -33.40 34.53 35.43
CA GLU A 782 -34.47 35.53 35.56
C GLU A 782 -35.80 34.89 35.95
N MET A 783 -36.23 33.88 35.20
CA MET A 783 -37.52 33.21 35.43
C MET A 783 -37.52 32.46 36.76
N ALA A 784 -36.45 31.73 37.08
CA ALA A 784 -36.31 31.02 38.34
C ALA A 784 -36.32 31.97 39.55
N TYR A 785 -35.72 33.16 39.42
CA TYR A 785 -35.79 34.19 40.46
C TYR A 785 -37.23 34.66 40.67
N HIS A 786 -37.98 34.94 39.60
CA HIS A 786 -39.37 35.36 39.69
C HIS A 786 -40.28 34.29 40.31
N GLU A 787 -40.09 33.01 39.99
CA GLU A 787 -40.88 31.90 40.55
C GLU A 787 -40.64 31.70 42.06
N ASN A 788 -39.41 31.89 42.51
CA ASN A 788 -39.00 31.64 43.89
C ASN A 788 -39.08 32.88 44.81
N ASN A 789 -39.22 34.07 44.23
CA ASN A 789 -39.46 35.32 44.96
C ASN A 789 -40.90 35.41 45.49
N LYS A 790 -41.19 34.60 46.52
CA LYS A 790 -42.47 34.53 47.22
C LYS A 790 -42.45 35.43 48.45
N ARG A 791 -43.60 36.04 48.76
CA ARG A 791 -43.75 36.92 49.92
C ARG A 791 -43.55 36.15 51.24
N GLU A 792 -42.67 36.67 52.08
CA GLU A 792 -42.41 36.17 53.44
C GLU A 792 -43.29 36.93 54.46
N TYR A 793 -43.40 36.43 55.70
CA TYR A 793 -44.11 37.14 56.75
C TYR A 793 -43.31 38.37 57.18
N GLU A 794 -43.93 39.54 57.07
CA GLU A 794 -43.33 40.82 57.48
C GLU A 794 -43.80 41.14 58.90
N ILE A 795 -42.89 41.09 59.88
CA ILE A 795 -43.20 41.27 61.30
C ILE A 795 -42.44 42.45 61.87
N THR A 796 -43.07 43.17 62.80
CA THR A 796 -42.45 44.23 63.58
C THR A 796 -42.35 43.82 65.05
N LYS A 797 -41.16 43.86 65.63
CA LYS A 797 -40.89 43.59 67.05
C LYS A 797 -40.23 44.81 67.69
N HIS A 798 -40.73 45.20 68.85
CA HIS A 798 -40.16 46.26 69.66
C HIS A 798 -39.44 45.66 70.86
N ILE A 799 -38.16 45.98 71.00
CA ILE A 799 -37.29 45.41 72.03
C ILE A 799 -36.84 46.55 72.94
N SER A 800 -37.33 46.51 74.18
CA SER A 800 -36.97 47.44 75.25
C SER A 800 -35.70 46.96 75.93
N ILE A 801 -34.65 47.79 75.95
CA ILE A 801 -33.39 47.45 76.63
C ILE A 801 -33.61 47.43 78.14
N GLN A 802 -34.46 48.31 78.68
CA GLN A 802 -34.80 48.30 80.11
C GLN A 802 -35.34 46.93 80.56
N ARG A 803 -36.12 46.24 79.72
CA ARG A 803 -36.67 44.91 80.03
C ARG A 803 -35.76 43.76 79.68
N LEU A 804 -34.96 43.90 78.62
CA LEU A 804 -34.06 42.85 78.16
C LEU A 804 -32.81 42.74 79.02
N ASP A 805 -32.14 43.88 79.23
CA ASP A 805 -30.93 43.97 80.04
C ASP A 805 -30.91 45.36 80.73
N PRO A 806 -31.58 45.49 81.88
CA PRO A 806 -31.61 46.76 82.59
C PRO A 806 -30.22 47.21 83.07
N MET A 807 -29.27 46.28 83.26
CA MET A 807 -27.90 46.62 83.61
C MET A 807 -27.18 47.30 82.43
N ALA A 808 -27.40 46.82 81.20
CA ALA A 808 -26.90 47.49 80.00
C ALA A 808 -27.47 48.90 79.83
N LEU A 809 -28.75 49.12 80.19
CA LEU A 809 -29.34 50.47 80.20
C LEU A 809 -28.66 51.39 81.23
N LEU A 810 -28.45 50.92 82.47
CA LEU A 810 -27.74 51.70 83.48
C LEU A 810 -26.29 51.99 83.07
N LYS A 811 -25.62 51.01 82.43
CA LYS A 811 -24.27 51.20 81.88
C LYS A 811 -24.27 52.23 80.75
N LEU A 812 -25.28 52.24 79.88
CA LEU A 812 -25.44 53.25 78.83
C LEU A 812 -25.61 54.64 79.44
N LYS A 813 -26.47 54.80 80.45
CA LYS A 813 -26.65 56.08 81.15
C LYS A 813 -25.37 56.57 81.83
N ALA A 814 -24.62 55.67 82.47
CA ALA A 814 -23.42 56.03 83.22
C ALA A 814 -22.20 56.30 82.33
N THR A 815 -22.00 55.50 81.29
CA THR A 815 -20.76 55.48 80.49
C THR A 815 -20.93 55.98 79.06
N GLY A 816 -22.18 56.21 78.62
CA GLY A 816 -22.51 56.56 77.24
C GLY A 816 -22.40 55.39 76.25
N THR A 817 -22.02 54.19 76.66
CA THR A 817 -21.91 53.03 75.76
C THR A 817 -22.44 51.75 76.40
N CYS A 818 -23.12 50.90 75.62
CA CYS A 818 -23.46 49.55 76.05
C CYS A 818 -23.44 48.55 74.88
N GLU A 819 -23.32 47.27 75.22
CA GLU A 819 -23.50 46.16 74.30
C GLU A 819 -24.68 45.33 74.77
N ILE A 820 -25.50 44.88 73.82
CA ILE A 820 -26.66 44.05 74.08
C ILE A 820 -26.67 42.86 73.12
N VAL A 821 -27.19 41.74 73.60
CA VAL A 821 -27.44 40.55 72.80
C VAL A 821 -28.95 40.37 72.68
N ILE A 822 -29.43 40.20 71.45
CA ILE A 822 -30.82 39.88 71.15
C ILE A 822 -30.89 38.38 70.86
N PRO A 823 -31.26 37.57 71.86
CA PRO A 823 -31.41 36.12 71.70
C PRO A 823 -32.66 35.73 70.92
N GLU A 824 -32.69 34.48 70.47
CA GLU A 824 -33.78 33.92 69.68
C GLU A 824 -35.13 33.89 70.42
N TRP A 825 -35.13 33.57 71.72
CA TRP A 825 -36.37 33.43 72.50
C TRP A 825 -37.23 34.69 72.54
N ILE A 826 -36.66 35.88 72.38
CA ILE A 826 -37.44 37.13 72.42
C ILE A 826 -38.46 37.19 71.28
N TYR A 827 -38.12 36.59 70.13
CA TYR A 827 -39.02 36.50 68.99
C TYR A 827 -40.01 35.34 69.17
N ASP A 828 -39.57 34.21 69.72
CA ASP A 828 -40.44 33.06 70.00
C ASP A 828 -41.44 33.30 71.14
N LEU A 829 -41.15 34.22 72.07
CA LEU A 829 -42.08 34.64 73.12
C LEU A 829 -43.37 35.25 72.55
N ASP A 830 -43.27 35.96 71.42
CA ASP A 830 -44.43 36.55 70.74
C ASP A 830 -45.04 35.61 69.70
N SER A 831 -44.20 34.89 68.97
CA SER A 831 -44.61 34.05 67.84
C SER A 831 -43.70 32.82 67.72
N PRO A 832 -43.99 31.75 68.49
CA PRO A 832 -43.19 30.54 68.48
C PRO A 832 -43.38 29.77 67.18
N GLY A 833 -42.32 29.14 66.69
CA GLY A 833 -42.38 28.28 65.50
C GLY A 833 -42.08 29.00 64.18
N GLN A 834 -41.34 30.11 64.22
CA GLN A 834 -40.85 30.79 63.01
C GLN A 834 -39.34 30.60 62.88
N PHE A 835 -38.87 30.49 61.65
CA PHE A 835 -37.44 30.41 61.33
C PHE A 835 -37.10 31.37 60.20
N MET A 836 -35.82 31.43 59.80
CA MET A 836 -35.33 32.31 58.74
C MET A 836 -35.60 33.80 59.00
N ARG A 837 -35.41 34.25 60.25
CA ARG A 837 -35.67 35.63 60.67
C ARG A 837 -34.57 36.56 60.16
N ARG A 838 -34.89 37.36 59.14
CA ARG A 838 -33.97 38.30 58.49
C ARG A 838 -34.41 39.74 58.67
N ILE A 839 -33.51 40.58 59.13
CA ILE A 839 -33.76 42.00 59.31
C ILE A 839 -34.06 42.63 57.94
N LYS A 840 -35.13 43.43 57.89
CA LYS A 840 -35.46 44.30 56.76
C LYS A 840 -35.03 45.73 57.05
N THR A 841 -35.23 46.20 58.28
CA THR A 841 -34.72 47.48 58.79
C THR A 841 -34.78 47.50 60.32
N VAL A 842 -33.89 48.28 60.93
CA VAL A 842 -33.89 48.56 62.38
C VAL A 842 -33.98 50.06 62.58
N ALA A 843 -34.88 50.50 63.45
CA ALA A 843 -34.98 51.89 63.88
C ALA A 843 -34.88 52.00 65.41
N VAL A 844 -34.44 53.14 65.91
CA VAL A 844 -34.16 53.36 67.34
C VAL A 844 -35.04 54.48 67.88
N SER A 845 -35.65 54.24 69.05
CA SER A 845 -36.29 55.27 69.87
C SER A 845 -35.64 55.39 71.23
N ILE A 846 -35.27 56.59 71.65
CA ILE A 846 -34.71 56.87 72.98
C ILE A 846 -35.62 57.89 73.68
N PRO A 847 -36.67 57.44 74.41
CA PRO A 847 -37.47 58.32 75.24
C PRO A 847 -36.59 58.97 76.32
N CYS A 848 -36.37 60.28 76.21
CA CYS A 848 -35.57 61.07 77.15
C CYS A 848 -36.09 62.52 77.20
N ILE A 849 -35.67 63.28 78.23
CA ILE A 849 -36.03 64.69 78.37
C ILE A 849 -34.95 65.53 77.67
N THR A 850 -35.36 66.20 76.60
CA THR A 850 -34.48 67.08 75.80
C THR A 850 -35.11 68.46 75.66
N GLY A 851 -34.26 69.48 75.47
CA GLY A 851 -34.73 70.84 75.17
C GLY A 851 -35.25 70.95 73.72
N PRO A 852 -36.03 72.00 73.40
CA PRO A 852 -36.42 72.28 72.02
C PRO A 852 -35.21 72.32 71.09
N TYR A 853 -35.32 71.70 69.91
CA TYR A 853 -34.26 71.62 68.89
C TYR A 853 -32.96 70.91 69.31
N THR A 854 -32.95 70.19 70.44
CA THR A 854 -31.82 69.34 70.84
C THR A 854 -31.96 67.97 70.17
N THR A 855 -31.00 67.58 69.33
CA THR A 855 -30.98 66.28 68.66
C THR A 855 -30.45 65.17 69.56
N VAL A 856 -30.95 63.96 69.36
CA VAL A 856 -30.53 62.77 70.11
C VAL A 856 -29.73 61.87 69.18
N HIS A 857 -28.41 62.03 69.26
CA HIS A 857 -27.47 61.23 68.49
C HIS A 857 -27.07 59.96 69.24
N ALA A 858 -27.34 58.82 68.63
CA ALA A 858 -26.93 57.51 69.08
C ALA A 858 -26.42 56.71 67.88
N LYS A 859 -25.24 56.11 68.00
CA LYS A 859 -24.71 55.19 67.01
C LYS A 859 -25.10 53.77 67.39
N LEU A 860 -25.78 53.09 66.47
CA LEU A 860 -26.14 51.68 66.59
C LEU A 860 -25.29 50.88 65.60
N THR A 861 -24.54 49.90 66.11
CA THR A 861 -23.65 49.06 65.29
C THR A 861 -23.99 47.59 65.47
N LEU A 862 -24.15 46.87 64.35
CA LEU A 862 -24.32 45.42 64.34
C LEU A 862 -22.94 44.76 64.38
N LEU A 863 -22.65 44.05 65.47
CA LEU A 863 -21.35 43.36 65.65
C LEU A 863 -21.37 41.95 65.05
N GLN A 864 -22.48 41.25 65.24
CA GLN A 864 -22.67 39.86 64.81
C GLN A 864 -24.15 39.61 64.55
N SER A 865 -24.47 38.81 63.53
CA SER A 865 -25.83 38.33 63.30
C SER A 865 -25.87 36.86 62.91
N SER A 866 -26.99 36.20 63.17
CA SER A 866 -27.20 34.78 62.90
C SER A 866 -28.62 34.52 62.41
N ILE A 867 -28.76 33.67 61.40
CA ILE A 867 -30.05 33.26 60.83
C ILE A 867 -30.23 31.75 61.04
N ARG A 868 -31.33 31.32 61.64
CA ARG A 868 -31.74 29.91 61.60
C ARG A 868 -32.27 29.56 60.21
N ILE A 869 -31.48 28.83 59.42
CA ILE A 869 -31.79 28.45 58.04
C ILE A 869 -32.54 27.11 57.93
N SER A 870 -32.48 26.26 58.96
CA SER A 870 -33.16 24.95 58.98
C SER A 870 -34.46 24.97 59.80
N SER A 871 -35.46 24.22 59.32
CA SER A 871 -36.72 23.91 60.00
C SER A 871 -37.02 22.41 59.95
N LEU A 872 -36.01 21.55 60.12
CA LEU A 872 -36.20 20.10 60.04
C LEU A 872 -36.85 19.56 61.32
N LYS A 873 -37.80 18.63 61.16
CA LYS A 873 -38.54 18.02 62.27
C LYS A 873 -37.67 16.96 62.96
N GLY A 874 -37.43 17.09 64.26
CA GLY A 874 -36.60 16.17 65.06
C GLY A 874 -35.24 16.73 65.48
N ASP A 875 -34.91 17.95 65.04
CA ASP A 875 -33.73 18.69 65.48
C ASP A 875 -33.99 19.35 66.86
N ASP A 876 -33.02 19.31 67.79
CA ASP A 876 -33.15 19.95 69.11
C ASP A 876 -33.34 21.47 68.98
N TYR A 877 -34.32 22.08 69.65
CA TYR A 877 -34.54 23.52 69.47
C TYR A 877 -33.30 24.37 69.84
N GLN A 878 -32.59 23.99 70.90
CA GLN A 878 -31.40 24.69 71.39
C GLN A 878 -30.23 24.64 70.39
N ARG A 879 -29.49 25.74 70.30
CA ARG A 879 -28.29 25.85 69.47
C ARG A 879 -27.13 25.03 70.07
N SER A 880 -26.52 24.15 69.29
CA SER A 880 -25.42 23.28 69.70
C SER A 880 -24.05 23.87 69.32
N GLY A 881 -23.52 24.75 70.18
CA GLY A 881 -22.19 25.33 69.99
C GLY A 881 -22.06 26.35 68.85
N SER A 882 -20.81 26.65 68.45
CA SER A 882 -20.50 27.67 67.44
C SER A 882 -20.68 27.18 66.01
N GLU A 883 -20.53 25.87 65.74
CA GLU A 883 -20.67 25.27 64.40
C GLU A 883 -21.95 24.44 64.30
N ASP A 884 -23.07 25.13 64.15
CA ASP A 884 -24.38 24.53 63.97
C ASP A 884 -24.90 24.84 62.56
N ASN A 885 -24.94 23.83 61.68
CA ASN A 885 -25.34 23.98 60.28
C ASN A 885 -26.80 24.46 60.09
N ARG A 886 -27.60 24.42 61.16
CA ARG A 886 -28.96 24.98 61.15
C ARG A 886 -28.96 26.49 61.25
N PHE A 887 -27.84 27.07 61.65
CA PHE A 887 -27.61 28.50 61.73
C PHE A 887 -26.55 28.94 60.72
N ARG A 888 -26.76 30.13 60.16
CA ARG A 888 -25.78 30.81 59.34
C ARG A 888 -25.35 32.08 60.07
N ASP A 889 -24.12 32.07 60.59
CA ASP A 889 -23.54 33.21 61.28
C ASP A 889 -22.80 34.14 60.32
N TYR A 890 -22.93 35.44 60.59
CA TYR A 890 -22.23 36.51 59.91
C TYR A 890 -21.38 37.26 60.92
N ASN A 891 -20.09 36.92 60.96
CA ASN A 891 -19.08 37.56 61.80
C ASN A 891 -18.26 38.50 60.89
N GLY A 892 -18.41 39.83 61.02
CA GLY A 892 -17.54 40.79 60.32
C GLY A 892 -18.19 41.75 59.33
N ALA A 893 -19.51 41.76 59.17
CA ALA A 893 -20.21 42.84 58.47
C ALA A 893 -20.54 43.97 59.47
N ILE A 894 -19.53 44.74 59.91
CA ILE A 894 -19.77 45.91 60.78
C ILE A 894 -20.54 46.94 59.96
N GLN A 895 -21.87 46.93 60.09
CA GLN A 895 -22.74 47.97 59.61
C GLN A 895 -23.14 48.85 60.80
N SER A 896 -23.34 50.14 60.57
CA SER A 896 -23.78 51.06 61.62
C SER A 896 -24.72 52.12 61.06
N ILE A 897 -25.67 52.54 61.89
CA ILE A 897 -26.52 53.71 61.66
C ILE A 897 -26.30 54.72 62.79
N VAL A 898 -26.66 55.98 62.54
CA VAL A 898 -26.61 57.06 63.54
C VAL A 898 -27.96 57.75 63.56
N THR A 899 -28.55 57.90 64.74
CA THR A 899 -29.81 58.64 64.91
C THR A 899 -29.57 60.14 64.93
N SER A 900 -30.59 60.90 64.52
CA SER A 900 -30.67 62.35 64.65
C SER A 900 -31.83 62.76 65.57
N SER A 901 -33.01 62.15 65.43
CA SER A 901 -34.15 62.42 66.30
C SER A 901 -34.30 61.41 67.44
N ALA A 902 -33.79 60.19 67.22
CA ALA A 902 -34.03 59.03 68.08
C ALA A 902 -35.53 58.83 68.43
N GLN A 903 -36.41 59.13 67.47
CA GLN A 903 -37.83 58.77 67.51
C GLN A 903 -38.14 57.94 66.27
N ASN A 904 -38.16 56.62 66.43
CA ASN A 904 -38.31 55.64 65.37
C ASN A 904 -37.36 55.92 64.17
N ASP A 905 -36.10 56.23 64.50
CA ASP A 905 -35.09 56.70 63.56
C ASP A 905 -34.25 55.54 63.01
N SER A 906 -34.26 55.32 61.69
CA SER A 906 -33.53 54.26 61.00
C SER A 906 -32.13 54.66 60.53
N GLY A 907 -31.73 55.93 60.76
CA GLY A 907 -30.47 56.49 60.28
C GLY A 907 -30.43 56.80 58.77
N LEU A 908 -31.59 56.81 58.11
CA LEU A 908 -31.77 57.27 56.74
C LEU A 908 -32.68 58.50 56.70
N PHE A 909 -32.46 59.41 55.75
CA PHE A 909 -33.34 60.56 55.54
C PHE A 909 -34.78 60.14 55.18
N GLU A 910 -34.91 59.16 54.29
CA GLU A 910 -36.15 58.52 53.93
C GLU A 910 -35.93 57.00 53.81
N THR A 911 -36.75 56.21 54.50
CA THR A 911 -36.64 54.74 54.45
C THR A 911 -37.50 54.20 53.31
N ASN A 912 -36.92 54.05 52.12
CA ASN A 912 -37.60 53.49 50.95
C ASN A 912 -37.27 52.01 50.75
N LEU A 913 -38.28 51.15 50.88
CA LEU A 913 -38.15 49.70 50.71
C LEU A 913 -37.92 49.25 49.25
N ARG A 914 -38.02 50.17 48.27
CA ARG A 914 -37.83 49.92 46.83
C ARG A 914 -36.49 50.45 46.27
N ASP A 915 -35.53 50.86 47.13
CA ASP A 915 -34.18 51.22 46.66
C ASP A 915 -33.51 50.00 46.00
N GLU A 916 -32.72 50.23 44.95
CA GLU A 916 -31.92 49.21 44.27
C GLU A 916 -30.78 48.70 45.16
N ARG A 917 -30.40 49.46 46.19
CA ARG A 917 -29.42 49.05 47.22
C ARG A 917 -30.13 48.40 48.40
N TYR A 918 -29.38 47.60 49.15
CA TYR A 918 -29.84 47.09 50.43
C TYR A 918 -29.92 48.21 51.47
N LEU A 919 -30.98 48.19 52.29
CA LEU A 919 -31.09 49.07 53.46
C LEU A 919 -30.06 48.67 54.54
N PRO A 920 -29.73 49.57 55.48
CA PRO A 920 -28.89 49.21 56.62
C PRO A 920 -29.43 47.97 57.34
N PHE A 921 -28.55 46.99 57.54
CA PHE A 921 -28.83 45.69 58.16
C PHE A 921 -29.79 44.78 57.38
N GLU A 922 -30.20 45.13 56.15
CA GLU A 922 -31.08 44.30 55.34
C GLU A 922 -30.41 42.95 55.01
N GLY A 923 -31.13 41.86 55.29
CA GLY A 923 -30.66 40.49 55.08
C GLY A 923 -29.82 39.93 56.24
N ALA A 924 -29.43 40.74 57.22
CA ALA A 924 -28.76 40.26 58.43
C ALA A 924 -29.71 39.43 59.32
N GLY A 925 -29.14 38.58 60.17
CA GLY A 925 -29.93 37.76 61.08
C GLY A 925 -30.56 38.53 62.23
N ALA A 926 -31.80 38.17 62.60
CA ALA A 926 -32.49 38.78 63.74
C ALA A 926 -31.79 38.45 65.08
N ILE A 927 -31.24 37.24 65.21
CA ILE A 927 -30.40 36.87 66.35
C ILE A 927 -29.09 37.63 66.21
N SER A 928 -28.80 38.54 67.13
CA SER A 928 -27.79 39.56 66.85
C SER A 928 -27.18 40.19 68.10
N ARG A 929 -25.96 40.69 67.96
CA ARG A 929 -25.24 41.45 68.99
C ARG A 929 -25.05 42.89 68.52
N TRP A 930 -25.44 43.84 69.36
CA TRP A 930 -25.43 45.27 69.03
C TRP A 930 -24.60 46.08 70.01
N LYS A 931 -23.97 47.13 69.51
CA LYS A 931 -23.33 48.17 70.30
C LYS A 931 -24.08 49.48 70.13
N ILE A 932 -24.41 50.13 71.23
CA ILE A 932 -25.05 51.44 71.26
C ILE A 932 -24.09 52.43 71.91
N GLU A 933 -23.85 53.55 71.23
CA GLU A 933 -22.91 54.59 71.67
C GLU A 933 -23.58 55.97 71.59
N LEU A 934 -23.60 56.67 72.72
CA LEU A 934 -24.00 58.07 72.85
C LEU A 934 -22.74 58.95 72.90
N PRO A 935 -22.74 60.14 72.28
CA PRO A 935 -21.64 61.10 72.38
C PRO A 935 -21.44 61.56 73.83
N ASN A 936 -20.45 60.98 74.51
CA ASN A 936 -20.21 61.21 75.94
C ASN A 936 -19.14 62.28 76.22
N ASP A 937 -18.38 62.71 75.21
CA ASP A 937 -17.37 63.77 75.38
C ASP A 937 -18.02 65.15 75.57
N ILE A 938 -19.15 65.39 74.90
CA ILE A 938 -19.97 66.60 75.02
C ILE A 938 -21.45 66.18 75.04
N PRO A 939 -22.02 65.81 76.20
CA PRO A 939 -23.42 65.40 76.28
C PRO A 939 -24.36 66.58 76.04
N GLN A 940 -25.21 66.48 75.00
CA GLN A 940 -26.17 67.52 74.61
C GLN A 940 -27.46 67.51 75.45
N PHE A 941 -27.73 66.41 76.15
CA PHE A 941 -28.88 66.25 77.02
C PHE A 941 -28.52 65.35 78.22
N ASP A 942 -29.37 65.34 79.23
CA ASP A 942 -29.14 64.54 80.44
C ASP A 942 -29.43 63.06 80.19
N PHE A 943 -28.40 62.22 80.25
CA PHE A 943 -28.53 60.77 80.08
C PHE A 943 -29.31 60.11 81.21
N GLU A 944 -29.42 60.72 82.39
CA GLU A 944 -30.25 60.18 83.48
C GLU A 944 -31.73 60.13 83.07
N SER A 945 -32.16 61.13 82.29
CA SER A 945 -33.53 61.27 81.81
C SER A 945 -33.97 60.20 80.80
N ILE A 946 -33.05 59.38 80.28
CA ILE A 946 -33.39 58.27 79.38
C ILE A 946 -34.29 57.29 80.14
N ALA A 947 -35.55 57.15 79.74
CA ALA A 947 -36.43 56.17 80.35
C ALA A 947 -36.05 54.75 79.91
N ASP A 948 -35.84 54.58 78.60
CA ASP A 948 -35.55 53.31 77.95
C ASP A 948 -34.84 53.57 76.60
N VAL A 949 -34.34 52.52 75.98
CA VAL A 949 -33.97 52.51 74.56
C VAL A 949 -34.74 51.38 73.89
N VAL A 950 -35.53 51.73 72.87
CA VAL A 950 -36.38 50.79 72.15
C VAL A 950 -35.83 50.60 70.75
N LEU A 951 -35.50 49.35 70.42
CA LEU A 951 -35.17 48.96 69.06
C LEU A 951 -36.41 48.44 68.34
N HIS A 952 -36.76 49.08 67.23
CA HIS A 952 -37.85 48.70 66.35
C HIS A 952 -37.30 47.84 65.21
N PHE A 953 -37.41 46.52 65.36
CA PHE A 953 -37.02 45.56 64.32
C PHE A 953 -38.18 45.34 63.37
N ARG A 954 -37.96 45.57 62.08
CA ARG A 954 -38.80 45.01 61.01
C ARG A 954 -38.02 43.88 60.38
N TYR A 955 -38.56 42.68 60.39
CA TYR A 955 -37.90 41.50 59.87
C TYR A 955 -38.87 40.66 59.03
N THR A 956 -38.32 39.84 58.14
CA THR A 956 -39.07 38.80 57.45
C THR A 956 -38.76 37.43 58.03
N CYS A 957 -39.74 36.54 58.05
CA CYS A 957 -39.56 35.17 58.50
C CYS A 957 -40.44 34.18 57.74
N ARG A 958 -40.20 32.89 57.99
CA ARG A 958 -40.96 31.78 57.41
C ARG A 958 -41.62 30.94 58.51
N GLU A 959 -42.75 30.36 58.18
CA GLU A 959 -43.52 29.50 59.09
C GLU A 959 -42.87 28.13 59.25
N ALA A 960 -42.76 27.66 60.50
CA ALA A 960 -42.33 26.31 60.86
C ALA A 960 -43.04 25.82 62.13
N GLY A 961 -44.37 25.69 62.07
CA GLY A 961 -45.20 25.41 63.25
C GLY A 961 -44.88 24.15 64.07
N HIS A 962 -44.06 23.21 63.57
CA HIS A 962 -43.57 22.09 64.37
C HIS A 962 -42.55 22.52 65.44
N LEU A 963 -41.78 23.60 65.21
CA LEU A 963 -40.82 24.15 66.17
C LEU A 963 -41.51 24.88 67.33
N ALA A 964 -42.80 25.21 67.22
CA ALA A 964 -43.48 26.04 68.20
C ALA A 964 -43.55 25.41 69.60
N LYS A 965 -43.76 24.09 69.68
CA LYS A 965 -43.82 23.37 70.95
C LYS A 965 -42.46 23.36 71.65
N ASP A 966 -41.43 22.94 70.94
CA ASP A 966 -40.07 22.81 71.48
C ASP A 966 -39.49 24.18 71.89
N ALA A 967 -39.76 25.23 71.09
CA ALA A 967 -39.44 26.61 71.44
C ALA A 967 -40.11 27.05 72.75
N THR A 968 -41.40 26.75 72.90
CA THR A 968 -42.17 27.14 74.10
C THR A 968 -41.70 26.39 75.34
N THR A 969 -41.38 25.10 75.22
CA THR A 969 -40.83 24.29 76.32
C THR A 969 -39.49 24.85 76.78
N TRP A 970 -38.57 25.11 75.84
CA TRP A 970 -37.27 25.67 76.14
C TRP A 970 -37.36 27.04 76.84
N ILE A 971 -38.24 27.93 76.35
CA ILE A 971 -38.44 29.24 76.97
C ILE A 971 -38.93 29.09 78.42
N LYS A 972 -39.87 28.18 78.69
CA LYS A 972 -40.35 27.97 80.05
C LYS A 972 -39.23 27.43 80.93
N GLU A 973 -38.76 26.22 80.64
CA GLU A 973 -37.91 25.45 81.54
C GLU A 973 -36.50 26.02 81.69
N GLU A 974 -35.92 26.55 80.61
CA GLU A 974 -34.49 26.93 80.57
C GLU A 974 -34.24 28.45 80.55
N VAL A 975 -35.26 29.27 80.30
CA VAL A 975 -35.11 30.74 80.25
C VAL A 975 -35.89 31.44 81.36
N LEU A 976 -37.17 31.10 81.55
CA LEU A 976 -38.01 31.77 82.54
C LEU A 976 -37.79 31.25 83.97
N ALA A 977 -37.35 30.00 84.13
CA ALA A 977 -37.08 29.37 85.43
C ALA A 977 -35.58 29.18 85.73
N ASP A 978 -34.68 29.86 85.01
CA ASP A 978 -33.22 29.73 85.19
C ASP A 978 -32.76 30.19 86.59
N PRO A 979 -32.23 29.29 87.44
CA PRO A 979 -31.79 29.65 88.79
C PRO A 979 -30.47 30.44 88.81
N GLU A 980 -29.64 30.37 87.77
CA GLU A 980 -28.33 31.03 87.74
C GLU A 980 -28.39 32.45 87.14
N ASN A 981 -29.18 32.67 86.10
CA ASN A 981 -29.31 33.97 85.41
C ASN A 981 -30.76 34.45 85.36
N GLY A 982 -31.40 34.53 86.53
CA GLY A 982 -32.79 34.98 86.61
C GLY A 982 -33.06 36.36 86.02
N LEU A 983 -34.32 36.65 85.75
CA LEU A 983 -34.74 37.86 85.05
C LEU A 983 -34.62 39.09 85.94
N LEU A 984 -34.27 40.22 85.34
CA LEU A 984 -34.04 41.45 86.08
C LEU A 984 -35.17 42.45 85.90
N GLN A 985 -35.69 42.98 87.01
CA GLN A 985 -36.62 44.10 87.04
C GLN A 985 -35.95 45.31 87.71
N LEU A 986 -35.88 46.43 87.00
CA LEU A 986 -35.25 47.66 87.47
C LEU A 986 -36.26 48.61 88.11
N PHE A 987 -35.98 49.03 89.34
CA PHE A 987 -36.67 50.09 90.05
C PHE A 987 -35.74 51.25 90.38
N SER A 988 -36.27 52.47 90.37
CA SER A 988 -35.59 53.66 90.85
C SER A 988 -36.16 54.03 92.21
N ILE A 989 -35.37 53.81 93.27
CA ILE A 989 -35.84 53.98 94.65
C ILE A 989 -36.25 55.43 94.91
N ASN A 990 -35.46 56.37 94.39
CA ASN A 990 -35.69 57.79 94.57
C ASN A 990 -37.04 58.26 94.00
N SER A 991 -37.55 57.61 92.96
CA SER A 991 -38.80 58.00 92.29
C SER A 991 -39.98 57.10 92.64
N GLU A 992 -39.79 55.79 92.68
CA GLU A 992 -40.86 54.81 92.84
C GLU A 992 -41.15 54.49 94.32
N PHE A 993 -40.16 54.67 95.20
CA PHE A 993 -40.27 54.53 96.65
C PHE A 993 -39.86 55.83 97.36
N ALA A 994 -40.34 56.96 96.84
CA ALA A 994 -39.90 58.29 97.26
C ALA A 994 -40.23 58.61 98.73
N GLY A 995 -41.34 58.09 99.26
CA GLY A 995 -41.74 58.30 100.65
C GLY A 995 -40.81 57.57 101.61
N GLU A 996 -40.56 56.29 101.35
CA GLU A 996 -39.69 55.39 102.09
C GLU A 996 -38.24 55.89 102.04
N TRP A 997 -37.78 56.33 100.86
CA TRP A 997 -36.46 56.92 100.69
C TRP A 997 -36.29 58.23 101.46
N ASN A 998 -37.32 59.08 101.49
CA ASN A 998 -37.27 60.34 102.24
C ASN A 998 -37.28 60.11 103.76
N LEU A 999 -38.04 59.13 104.25
CA LEU A 999 -38.01 58.71 105.65
C LEU A 999 -36.61 58.18 106.04
N PHE A 1000 -36.00 57.34 105.20
CA PHE A 1000 -34.62 56.90 105.39
C PHE A 1000 -33.63 58.08 105.35
N LYS A 1001 -33.89 59.06 104.48
CA LYS A 1001 -33.03 60.24 104.32
C LYS A 1001 -33.03 61.15 105.55
N THR A 1002 -34.19 61.34 106.16
CA THR A 1002 -34.45 62.38 107.18
C THR A 1002 -34.34 61.88 108.63
N ALA A 1003 -34.22 60.57 108.87
CA ALA A 1003 -34.02 60.01 110.20
C ALA A 1003 -32.82 60.65 110.94
N THR A 1004 -33.06 61.08 112.18
CA THR A 1004 -32.14 61.86 113.05
C THR A 1004 -30.89 61.08 113.44
N ASN A 1005 -31.03 59.78 113.76
CA ASN A 1005 -29.94 58.91 114.21
C ASN A 1005 -29.87 57.59 113.42
N ASN A 1006 -28.69 56.97 113.32
CA ASN A 1006 -28.51 55.73 112.53
C ASN A 1006 -29.32 54.53 113.06
N ASN A 1007 -29.62 54.46 114.36
CA ASN A 1007 -30.41 53.37 114.94
C ASN A 1007 -31.91 53.46 114.57
N GLU A 1008 -32.42 54.66 114.27
CA GLU A 1008 -33.80 54.90 113.84
C GLU A 1008 -33.92 54.92 112.30
N ARG A 1009 -32.78 54.87 111.59
CA ARG A 1009 -32.75 54.92 110.13
C ARG A 1009 -33.02 53.53 109.56
N ARG A 1010 -34.23 53.36 109.02
CA ARG A 1010 -34.71 52.10 108.41
C ARG A 1010 -35.37 52.39 107.06
N LEU A 1011 -35.00 51.64 106.02
CA LEU A 1011 -35.66 51.64 104.71
C LEU A 1011 -36.51 50.37 104.62
N VAL A 1012 -37.81 50.50 104.42
CA VAL A 1012 -38.72 49.37 104.24
C VAL A 1012 -39.31 49.49 102.85
N LEU A 1013 -39.02 48.54 101.96
CA LEU A 1013 -39.54 48.49 100.60
C LEU A 1013 -40.53 47.33 100.48
N SER A 1014 -41.71 47.59 99.95
CA SER A 1014 -42.75 46.57 99.74
C SER A 1014 -42.97 46.35 98.25
N ILE A 1015 -42.86 45.10 97.81
CA ILE A 1015 -42.92 44.69 96.40
C ILE A 1015 -44.07 43.70 96.24
N ASN A 1016 -44.92 43.94 95.24
CA ASN A 1016 -46.10 43.12 94.99
C ASN A 1016 -46.02 42.49 93.58
N LYS A 1017 -46.91 41.52 93.34
CA LYS A 1017 -47.03 40.81 92.06
C LYS A 1017 -47.33 41.72 90.86
N ASN A 1018 -47.89 42.92 91.06
CA ASN A 1018 -48.17 43.85 89.95
C ASN A 1018 -46.93 44.59 89.44
N HIS A 1019 -45.80 44.48 90.13
CA HIS A 1019 -44.54 45.09 89.71
C HIS A 1019 -43.76 44.25 88.67
N PHE A 1020 -44.23 43.04 88.34
CA PHE A 1020 -43.60 42.13 87.38
C PHE A 1020 -44.40 42.01 86.07
N PRO A 1021 -43.80 41.53 84.97
CA PRO A 1021 -44.49 41.35 83.69
C PRO A 1021 -45.73 40.47 83.77
N TYR A 1022 -46.74 40.72 82.93
CA TYR A 1022 -48.03 40.02 83.00
C TYR A 1022 -47.94 38.48 82.98
N TRP A 1023 -46.99 37.90 82.24
CA TRP A 1023 -46.85 36.44 82.13
C TRP A 1023 -46.51 35.77 83.48
N THR A 1024 -45.92 36.49 84.44
CA THR A 1024 -45.66 35.96 85.79
C THR A 1024 -46.95 35.74 86.57
N LYS A 1025 -48.06 36.40 86.17
CA LYS A 1025 -49.37 36.16 86.74
C LYS A 1025 -49.93 34.78 86.38
N THR A 1026 -49.62 34.31 85.17
CA THR A 1026 -50.11 33.04 84.64
C THR A 1026 -49.19 31.86 84.93
N LEU A 1027 -47.87 32.08 84.94
CA LEU A 1027 -46.90 31.00 85.14
C LEU A 1027 -46.46 30.84 86.60
N GLY A 1028 -46.70 31.82 87.47
CA GLY A 1028 -46.17 31.81 88.84
C GLY A 1028 -44.84 32.54 88.94
N LEU A 1029 -44.48 32.94 90.17
CA LEU A 1029 -43.23 33.59 90.53
C LEU A 1029 -42.57 32.76 91.62
N ASP A 1030 -41.25 32.66 91.61
CA ASP A 1030 -40.50 32.04 92.71
C ASP A 1030 -40.60 32.93 93.95
N ASP A 1031 -40.68 32.31 95.14
CA ASP A 1031 -40.72 33.00 96.42
C ASP A 1031 -39.35 33.62 96.75
N GLN A 1032 -38.25 33.07 96.21
CA GLN A 1032 -36.91 33.61 96.40
C GLN A 1032 -36.60 34.74 95.41
N ILE A 1033 -36.79 35.98 95.86
CA ILE A 1033 -36.41 37.19 95.12
C ILE A 1033 -35.23 37.85 95.82
N THR A 1034 -34.21 38.23 95.04
CA THR A 1034 -33.04 38.94 95.55
C THR A 1034 -32.96 40.35 94.96
N ALA A 1035 -32.56 41.33 95.77
CA ALA A 1035 -32.37 42.71 95.37
C ALA A 1035 -30.88 43.06 95.34
N THR A 1036 -30.46 43.67 94.23
CA THR A 1036 -29.13 44.28 94.08
C THR A 1036 -29.28 45.79 93.99
N PHE A 1037 -28.60 46.52 94.87
CA PHE A 1037 -28.64 47.99 94.86
C PHE A 1037 -27.53 48.56 93.98
N CYS A 1038 -27.88 49.50 93.13
CA CYS A 1038 -26.96 50.20 92.25
C CYS A 1038 -27.08 51.71 92.45
N SER A 1039 -26.00 52.45 92.23
CA SER A 1039 -26.07 53.91 92.12
C SER A 1039 -25.18 54.39 91.00
N MET A 1040 -25.62 55.45 90.34
CA MET A 1040 -24.92 56.04 89.21
C MET A 1040 -24.25 57.35 89.61
N ASP A 1041 -23.00 57.52 89.21
CA ASP A 1041 -22.27 58.79 89.32
C ASP A 1041 -21.94 59.29 87.90
N LEU A 1042 -22.80 60.17 87.39
CA LEU A 1042 -22.65 60.75 86.05
C LEU A 1042 -21.37 61.57 85.91
N LYS A 1043 -20.93 62.27 86.96
CA LYS A 1043 -19.69 63.08 86.93
C LYS A 1043 -18.46 62.19 86.79
N LYS A 1044 -18.45 61.04 87.46
CA LYS A 1044 -17.36 60.06 87.39
C LYS A 1044 -17.56 59.02 86.29
N LYS A 1045 -18.66 59.12 85.52
CA LYS A 1045 -19.06 58.17 84.47
C LYS A 1045 -19.01 56.72 84.96
N LYS A 1046 -19.47 56.49 86.19
CA LYS A 1046 -19.29 55.21 86.89
C LYS A 1046 -20.60 54.71 87.45
N LEU A 1047 -20.92 53.46 87.12
CA LEU A 1047 -21.94 52.67 87.80
C LEU A 1047 -21.30 51.96 89.00
N THR A 1048 -21.92 52.08 90.16
CA THR A 1048 -21.49 51.39 91.40
C THR A 1048 -22.59 50.44 91.85
N VAL A 1049 -22.23 49.20 92.09
CA VAL A 1049 -23.14 48.13 92.53
C VAL A 1049 -22.78 47.76 93.96
N ALA A 1050 -23.79 47.49 94.79
CA ALA A 1050 -23.60 46.98 96.13
C ALA A 1050 -22.93 45.60 96.08
N ALA A 1051 -22.04 45.32 97.03
CA ALA A 1051 -21.20 44.12 96.99
C ALA A 1051 -21.97 42.83 97.35
N GLU A 1052 -23.10 42.95 98.02
CA GLU A 1052 -23.94 41.83 98.44
C GLU A 1052 -25.38 42.05 97.98
N ASN A 1053 -26.00 40.98 97.49
CA ASN A 1053 -27.43 40.93 97.20
C ASN A 1053 -28.20 40.70 98.50
N VAL A 1054 -29.44 41.17 98.56
CA VAL A 1054 -30.28 41.04 99.74
C VAL A 1054 -31.55 40.30 99.39
N ASP A 1055 -31.82 39.23 100.12
CA ASP A 1055 -33.04 38.45 99.94
C ASP A 1055 -34.25 39.22 100.49
N LEU A 1056 -35.35 39.18 99.76
CA LEU A 1056 -36.61 39.72 100.24
C LEU A 1056 -37.35 38.69 101.09
N VAL A 1057 -38.04 39.17 102.13
CA VAL A 1057 -38.83 38.31 103.03
C VAL A 1057 -40.30 38.41 102.64
N GLY A 1058 -40.90 37.27 102.26
CA GLY A 1058 -42.31 37.16 101.88
C GLY A 1058 -42.52 36.03 100.87
N ASP A 1059 -43.74 35.95 100.33
CA ASP A 1059 -44.14 35.00 99.28
C ASP A 1059 -45.03 35.71 98.24
N VAL A 1060 -45.34 35.00 97.14
CA VAL A 1060 -46.14 35.52 96.02
C VAL A 1060 -47.52 36.06 96.44
N ASP A 1061 -48.14 35.49 97.47
CA ASP A 1061 -49.51 35.78 97.87
C ASP A 1061 -49.59 36.94 98.89
N SER A 1062 -48.64 37.03 99.81
CA SER A 1062 -48.54 38.08 100.83
C SER A 1062 -47.74 39.30 100.38
N GLY A 1063 -46.94 39.15 99.32
CA GLY A 1063 -46.01 40.15 98.83
C GLY A 1063 -44.67 40.11 99.57
N TRP A 1064 -43.64 40.66 98.94
CA TRP A 1064 -42.29 40.68 99.47
C TRP A 1064 -42.00 42.00 100.16
N SER A 1065 -41.31 41.95 101.28
CA SER A 1065 -40.83 43.13 101.99
C SER A 1065 -39.32 43.05 102.23
N LEU A 1066 -38.66 44.18 102.05
CA LEU A 1066 -37.24 44.32 102.30
C LEU A 1066 -37.02 45.42 103.32
N THR A 1067 -36.50 45.03 104.48
CA THR A 1067 -36.08 45.97 105.53
C THR A 1067 -34.57 46.10 105.55
N ILE A 1068 -34.07 47.33 105.43
CA ILE A 1068 -32.65 47.65 105.57
C ILE A 1068 -32.47 48.66 106.68
N ASP A 1069 -31.82 48.25 107.76
CA ASP A 1069 -31.43 49.09 108.90
C ASP A 1069 -29.96 48.81 109.28
N SER A 1070 -29.50 49.38 110.39
CA SER A 1070 -28.11 49.24 110.85
C SER A 1070 -27.65 47.79 111.11
N THR A 1071 -28.56 46.80 111.18
CA THR A 1071 -28.20 45.37 111.33
C THR A 1071 -27.73 44.77 110.00
N ASN A 1072 -28.26 45.23 108.87
CA ASN A 1072 -27.84 44.85 107.53
C ASN A 1072 -26.69 45.76 107.05
N ALA A 1073 -25.53 45.62 107.71
CA ALA A 1073 -24.44 46.60 107.64
C ALA A 1073 -23.96 46.90 106.20
N VAL A 1074 -23.86 45.91 105.31
CA VAL A 1074 -23.28 46.12 103.96
C VAL A 1074 -24.23 46.92 103.05
N PRO A 1075 -25.49 46.51 102.80
CA PRO A 1075 -26.45 47.32 102.05
C PRO A 1075 -26.75 48.66 102.73
N PHE A 1076 -26.87 48.68 104.06
CA PHE A 1076 -27.14 49.91 104.82
C PHE A 1076 -26.03 50.94 104.66
N ASN A 1077 -24.77 50.53 104.74
CA ASN A 1077 -23.63 51.45 104.55
C ASN A 1077 -23.55 51.98 103.12
N PHE A 1078 -23.83 51.15 102.11
CA PHE A 1078 -23.91 51.59 100.72
C PHE A 1078 -25.00 52.67 100.56
N LEU A 1079 -26.23 52.38 100.99
CA LEU A 1079 -27.35 53.32 100.89
C LEU A 1079 -27.13 54.59 101.71
N ASN A 1080 -26.57 54.49 102.92
CA ASN A 1080 -26.29 55.63 103.77
C ASN A 1080 -25.21 56.55 103.19
N LYS A 1081 -24.20 55.98 102.50
CA LYS A 1081 -23.21 56.76 101.75
C LYS A 1081 -23.85 57.45 100.55
N MET A 1082 -24.63 56.74 99.74
CA MET A 1082 -25.27 57.32 98.56
C MET A 1082 -26.30 58.41 98.93
N ARG A 1083 -26.96 58.28 100.09
CA ARG A 1083 -27.79 59.32 100.70
C ARG A 1083 -27.00 60.60 100.98
N THR A 1084 -25.82 60.52 101.60
CA THR A 1084 -24.98 61.70 101.88
C THR A 1084 -24.46 62.36 100.62
N GLU A 1085 -24.21 61.58 99.56
CA GLU A 1085 -23.75 62.08 98.26
C GLU A 1085 -24.91 62.56 97.35
N ASN A 1086 -26.16 62.46 97.82
CA ASN A 1086 -27.40 62.81 97.11
C ASN A 1086 -27.50 62.19 95.71
N LYS A 1087 -27.10 60.91 95.58
CA LYS A 1087 -27.13 60.17 94.32
C LYS A 1087 -28.45 59.43 94.11
N THR A 1088 -28.79 59.17 92.85
CA THR A 1088 -29.90 58.31 92.47
C THR A 1088 -29.53 56.86 92.69
N VAL A 1089 -30.38 56.15 93.43
CA VAL A 1089 -30.21 54.75 93.79
C VAL A 1089 -31.27 53.93 93.08
N TYR A 1090 -30.80 52.88 92.42
CA TYR A 1090 -31.59 51.89 91.73
C TYR A 1090 -31.58 50.57 92.49
N MET A 1091 -32.66 49.82 92.36
CA MET A 1091 -32.80 48.46 92.87
C MET A 1091 -33.10 47.55 91.67
N LEU A 1092 -32.24 46.57 91.44
CA LEU A 1092 -32.46 45.50 90.48
C LEU A 1092 -32.97 44.29 91.25
N LEU A 1093 -34.19 43.86 90.96
CA LEU A 1093 -34.71 42.60 91.47
C LEU A 1093 -34.36 41.48 90.49
N ASN A 1094 -33.78 40.40 91.00
CA ASN A 1094 -33.65 39.15 90.29
C ASN A 1094 -34.83 38.24 90.66
N TYR A 1095 -35.59 37.79 89.67
CA TYR A 1095 -36.79 36.99 89.83
C TYR A 1095 -36.92 35.90 88.77
N ASN A 1096 -37.53 34.78 89.15
CA ASN A 1096 -37.77 33.63 88.28
C ASN A 1096 -39.25 33.25 88.23
N ALA A 1097 -39.63 32.55 87.17
CA ALA A 1097 -40.90 31.84 87.11
C ALA A 1097 -40.85 30.60 88.00
N ASN A 1098 -41.95 30.34 88.72
CA ASN A 1098 -42.13 29.10 89.48
C ASN A 1098 -42.99 28.15 88.64
N LEU A 1099 -42.35 27.24 87.91
CA LEU A 1099 -42.99 26.39 86.91
C LEU A 1099 -43.56 25.08 87.45
#